data_AF-A0A821UUR3-F1
#
_entry.id   AF-A0A821UUR3-F1
#
_cell.length_a   1.000
_cell.length_b   1.000
_cell.length_c   1.000
_cell.angle_alpha   90.00
_cell.angle_beta   90.00
_cell.angle_gamma   90.00
#
_symmetry.space_group_name_H-M   'P 1'
#
loop_
_entity.id
_entity.type
_entity.pdbx_description
1 polymer ?
#
loop_
_entity_poly.entity_id
_entity_poly.type
_entity_poly.pdbx_seq_one_letter_code
_entity_poly.pdbx_strand_id
1 'polypeptide(L)'
;MEKIKYEAFVEFIKQQIFPSQQQVDKELSKESIKVLNDFIKKKKEELRTERIYEGLNAKHFQLISKLLQRIRLYYHCFQLQLPLFESAPDLLKKIDENTVIAISTSTGSGKSTLLPALLIAEGYERVLVTQPRRLPCTSICDRVNSTMTSNEDSERIAGWAVSGDEHDIKSPILYLTDGLLKEQLLHDEDLITDQTKLNKSIVFFLDEIHERSINIDLCLALLVRLLTKKPYLQSKMKLVISSATLDSSVPALFLQKIKMLKFGEFKMPKLGTLYPVKKHKRPNDNLITLVQELNKKRQRNEQILCFVSSTAEALRGPRLLQEVSSGAIIAYSLIQSQSATEQQMNIEHGSIFFSTTVAETSLTFPSLRYVIDTGMVKIPKYDLKMKQTVLEKVRVAESTIKQRLGRLGRTQPGDYYALYDFKVDEKKFPTAQICQSELTTIELSLRKSPAQEDLNKIKKFLPDEPPQAAIDMALAKLRRVGVVNPAPDESFTKDGDGIAKLPDLGSVEMSKAVFSALTRYKCGRDLIAIASVLGVLNTSDVLSTLPKRYKSTDGDFMTLLNVMNEVLEAEKSMGPRQFKLQQFCQQKGLEKAYQTLNQACRRYKTLEKSFSMSKDYRNQAQIQSGKWESIAKALLEGYSDNVFVSLKELQLRKHQYTCYQSSEPDIEVAVLDSHSTLNRSINSAPVSLIVTRDILRTSSVRAKAILSFVGEIKPSWIQYEVERKIKLNDTEQEKLNTENILSTAKRIFPDAHVELNHNVLSINGSSGSVLKFELFVLQKLVEDMVFSLSSHAPPNSEAHETFQRNTQGILKMLHIFNPMKWRWENEAQVKINVEQSPTDQLKITVSGRNSNNRLVREEFLELSVWLRNCVVIRTPNSGLPPRLLIPQVRHRYLDIEERISHVTDSKRTTIDLWNGLEGPKATRETRMEVVAWFAVCQFGCKLEGGFVRDWIVGHYIQRPEGQHADPSTWISRTPNAAGVQVPILNNAVTPADLDCHLSAFKYFDIDKFLDAMHKYQIECEVTREQWRYILLFDEHAKTGPFMMDLIEPHVALTHDRVDFDVNNLSLEKDYTKELGMRVDIESVPYSIELETIVDRIRRKELKILRPSDDLLEKRLKKMVNVRHWSVKDPSVYVIPKPPNKYLVALAPIPPSSDLYKDLVKRLQVIPNIQIIKMEIIRNPGTEDLYFGMKKLIQKQLKGGNVNEKELFHGTTGKGIDGIRDYGYDNRYYGANTAKGDWGEYIRCCLSEAFVVIGQT
;
A
#
# COMPACT_ATOMS: atom_id res chain seq x y z
N MET A 1 39.21 40.60 51.60
CA MET A 1 38.79 39.36 50.91
C MET A 1 37.72 39.58 49.85
N GLU A 2 36.60 40.24 50.13
CA GLU A 2 35.62 40.61 49.08
C GLU A 2 36.24 41.44 47.95
N LYS A 3 37.10 42.41 48.31
CA LYS A 3 37.92 43.17 47.35
C LYS A 3 38.77 42.28 46.43
N ILE A 4 39.46 41.28 47.00
CA ILE A 4 40.31 40.33 46.25
C ILE A 4 39.46 39.44 45.32
N LYS A 5 38.28 39.01 45.76
CA LYS A 5 37.35 38.22 44.96
C LYS A 5 36.82 39.02 43.77
N TYR A 6 36.45 40.27 44.00
CA TYR A 6 36.03 41.19 42.96
C TYR A 6 37.17 41.50 41.99
N GLU A 7 38.40 41.69 42.49
CA GLU A 7 39.60 41.88 41.67
C GLU A 7 39.88 40.65 40.79
N ALA A 8 39.86 39.44 41.35
CA ALA A 8 40.03 38.20 40.59
C ALA A 8 38.95 38.01 39.49
N PHE A 9 37.70 38.36 39.81
CA PHE A 9 36.60 38.32 38.85
C PHE A 9 36.78 39.36 37.71
N VAL A 10 37.19 40.58 38.06
CA VAL A 10 37.51 41.63 37.09
C VAL A 10 38.71 41.26 36.25
N GLU A 11 39.72 40.64 36.84
CA GLU A 11 40.93 40.18 36.17
C GLU A 11 40.62 39.05 35.18
N PHE A 12 39.79 38.07 35.55
CA PHE A 12 39.30 37.05 34.62
C PHE A 12 38.60 37.69 33.40
N ILE A 13 37.69 38.63 33.63
CA ILE A 13 37.01 39.35 32.54
C ILE A 13 38.05 40.06 31.65
N LYS A 14 39.04 40.73 32.26
CA LYS A 14 40.12 41.42 31.54
C LYS A 14 41.05 40.49 30.77
N GLN A 15 41.29 39.27 31.23
CA GLN A 15 42.21 38.32 30.60
C GLN A 15 41.51 37.40 29.58
N GLN A 16 40.23 37.10 29.75
CA GLN A 16 39.54 36.08 28.94
C GLN A 16 38.55 36.67 27.93
N ILE A 17 37.99 37.85 28.21
CA ILE A 17 36.91 38.44 27.41
C ILE A 17 37.41 39.64 26.58
N PHE A 18 38.27 40.47 27.18
CA PHE A 18 38.75 41.71 26.56
C PHE A 18 40.02 41.60 25.67
N PRO A 19 40.99 40.67 25.87
CA PRO A 19 42.19 40.62 25.02
C PRO A 19 41.91 40.08 23.61
N SER A 20 40.79 39.37 23.44
CA SER A 20 40.30 38.79 22.19
C SER A 20 39.60 39.80 21.26
N GLN A 21 39.51 41.09 21.63
CA GLN A 21 38.94 42.13 20.76
C GLN A 21 39.71 42.35 19.45
N GLN A 22 40.96 41.88 19.33
CA GLN A 22 41.79 42.08 18.12
C GLN A 22 41.66 40.97 17.06
N GLN A 23 40.86 39.92 17.25
CA GLN A 23 40.75 38.79 16.29
C GLN A 23 39.33 38.22 16.15
N VAL A 24 38.29 39.07 16.13
CA VAL A 24 36.94 38.61 15.76
C VAL A 24 36.63 39.10 14.34
N ASP A 25 36.92 38.28 13.33
CA ASP A 25 36.77 38.54 11.88
C ASP A 25 35.30 38.70 11.40
N LYS A 26 34.36 39.05 12.29
CA LYS A 26 32.99 39.40 11.93
C LYS A 26 32.64 40.71 12.60
N GLU A 27 32.13 41.68 11.83
CA GLU A 27 31.55 42.91 12.37
C GLU A 27 30.45 42.56 13.37
N LEU A 28 30.77 42.62 14.67
CA LEU A 28 29.85 42.33 15.77
C LEU A 28 28.76 43.41 15.81
N SER A 29 27.49 43.02 15.96
CA SER A 29 26.40 44.01 16.08
C SER A 29 26.54 44.82 17.37
N LYS A 30 26.29 46.14 17.28
CA LYS A 30 26.33 47.04 18.46
C LYS A 30 25.36 46.57 19.54
N GLU A 31 24.23 46.01 19.11
CA GLU A 31 23.21 45.39 19.95
C GLU A 31 23.77 44.18 20.71
N SER A 32 24.44 43.24 20.05
CA SER A 32 25.03 42.07 20.71
C SER A 32 26.09 42.44 21.76
N ILE A 33 26.92 43.45 21.46
CA ILE A 33 27.93 43.96 22.40
C ILE A 33 27.25 44.56 23.65
N LYS A 34 26.17 45.31 23.46
CA LYS A 34 25.38 45.87 24.55
C LYS A 34 24.81 44.77 25.45
N VAL A 35 24.23 43.72 24.87
CA VAL A 35 23.68 42.57 25.60
C VAL A 35 24.74 41.89 26.49
N LEU A 36 25.94 41.66 25.96
CA LEU A 36 27.04 41.09 26.74
C LEU A 36 27.46 41.99 27.91
N ASN A 37 27.61 43.29 27.65
CA ASN A 37 28.00 44.26 28.68
C ASN A 37 26.96 44.38 29.80
N ASP A 38 25.67 44.36 29.45
CA ASP A 38 24.58 44.39 30.42
C ASP A 38 24.58 43.13 31.31
N PHE A 39 24.84 41.94 30.73
CA PHE A 39 24.99 40.70 31.50
C PHE A 39 26.21 40.74 32.43
N ILE A 40 27.38 41.21 31.96
CA ILE A 40 28.57 41.38 32.79
C ILE A 40 28.30 42.35 33.95
N LYS A 41 27.59 43.46 33.69
CA LYS A 41 27.19 44.42 34.73
C LYS A 41 26.27 43.76 35.76
N LYS A 42 25.27 42.97 35.32
CA LYS A 42 24.38 42.20 36.19
C LYS A 42 25.18 41.27 37.11
N LYS A 43 26.11 40.48 36.57
CA LYS A 43 26.93 39.54 37.39
C LYS A 43 27.88 40.25 38.35
N LYS A 44 28.39 41.44 38.01
CA LYS A 44 29.14 42.29 38.95
C LYS A 44 28.28 42.74 40.14
N GLU A 45 27.02 43.09 39.91
CA GLU A 45 26.09 43.50 40.97
C GLU A 45 25.60 42.31 41.81
N GLU A 46 25.34 41.14 41.21
CA GLU A 46 25.04 39.90 41.97
C GLU A 46 26.15 39.59 42.98
N LEU A 47 27.42 39.68 42.56
CA LEU A 47 28.57 39.47 43.43
C LEU A 47 28.65 40.50 44.58
N ARG A 48 28.12 41.72 44.39
CA ARG A 48 28.14 42.80 45.39
C ARG A 48 26.99 42.75 46.40
N THR A 49 25.86 42.15 46.04
CA THR A 49 24.58 42.35 46.75
C THR A 49 24.05 41.13 47.49
N GLU A 50 24.48 39.91 47.20
CA GLU A 50 23.93 38.75 47.93
C GLU A 50 24.45 38.69 49.38
N ARG A 51 23.53 38.69 50.35
CA ARG A 51 23.81 38.48 51.79
C ARG A 51 24.54 37.16 52.09
N ILE A 52 24.54 36.20 51.16
CA ILE A 52 25.27 34.94 51.28
C ILE A 52 26.79 35.21 51.37
N TYR A 53 27.28 36.35 50.85
CA TYR A 53 28.69 36.73 50.92
C TYR A 53 29.12 37.36 52.27
N GLU A 54 28.19 37.62 53.19
CA GLU A 54 28.49 38.09 54.55
C GLU A 54 29.11 36.94 55.37
N GLY A 55 30.39 36.64 55.12
CA GLY A 55 31.17 35.65 55.87
C GLY A 55 32.30 34.98 55.07
N LEU A 56 33.36 34.58 55.76
CA LEU A 56 34.60 34.01 55.16
C LEU A 56 34.57 32.46 55.07
N ASN A 57 33.53 31.86 54.48
CA ASN A 57 33.46 30.40 54.30
C ASN A 57 34.01 29.89 52.95
N ALA A 58 34.59 28.68 52.95
CA ALA A 58 35.11 28.00 51.74
C ALA A 58 34.05 27.79 50.64
N LYS A 59 32.76 27.68 51.02
CA LYS A 59 31.62 27.63 50.07
C LYS A 59 31.56 28.85 49.13
N HIS A 60 32.11 29.99 49.52
CA HIS A 60 32.11 31.20 48.70
C HIS A 60 33.14 31.19 47.55
N PHE A 61 34.18 30.36 47.62
CA PHE A 61 35.13 30.17 46.51
C PHE A 61 34.53 29.36 45.37
N GLN A 62 33.72 28.34 45.69
CA GLN A 62 32.97 27.58 44.69
C GLN A 62 31.96 28.47 43.93
N LEU A 63 31.44 29.51 44.58
CA LEU A 63 30.48 30.43 43.97
C LEU A 63 31.12 31.35 42.92
N ILE A 64 32.35 31.82 43.17
CA ILE A 64 33.13 32.59 42.17
C ILE A 64 33.44 31.71 40.96
N SER A 65 33.90 30.48 41.18
CA SER A 65 34.15 29.53 40.09
C SER A 65 32.90 29.32 39.24
N LYS A 66 31.72 29.13 39.87
CA LYS A 66 30.43 29.04 39.16
C LYS A 66 30.08 30.32 38.38
N LEU A 67 30.29 31.51 38.95
CA LEU A 67 30.02 32.79 38.27
C LEU A 67 30.94 33.00 37.06
N LEU A 68 32.23 32.64 37.18
CA LEU A 68 33.19 32.70 36.06
C LEU A 68 32.80 31.73 34.94
N GLN A 69 32.41 30.50 35.28
CA GLN A 69 31.89 29.52 34.32
C GLN A 69 30.65 30.04 33.59
N ARG A 70 29.70 30.66 34.31
CA ARG A 70 28.48 31.26 33.72
C ARG A 70 28.81 32.38 32.73
N ILE A 71 29.74 33.26 33.07
CA ILE A 71 30.17 34.36 32.19
C ILE A 71 30.87 33.84 30.94
N ARG A 72 31.74 32.85 31.12
CA ARG A 72 32.42 32.20 30.00
C ARG A 72 31.42 31.56 29.04
N LEU A 73 30.43 30.85 29.56
CA LEU A 73 29.37 30.24 28.77
C LEU A 73 28.54 31.28 28.00
N TYR A 74 28.17 32.38 28.66
CA TYR A 74 27.46 33.50 28.03
C TYR A 74 28.31 34.18 26.93
N TYR A 75 29.62 34.31 27.16
CA TYR A 75 30.56 34.84 26.18
C TYR A 75 30.70 33.94 24.94
N HIS A 76 30.75 32.62 25.12
CA HIS A 76 30.72 31.69 23.98
C HIS A 76 29.40 31.80 23.19
N CYS A 77 28.26 31.97 23.86
CA CYS A 77 26.99 32.26 23.20
C CYS A 77 27.06 33.55 22.38
N PHE A 78 27.68 34.61 22.93
CA PHE A 78 27.94 35.86 22.21
C PHE A 78 28.81 35.65 20.96
N GLN A 79 29.89 34.87 21.04
CA GLN A 79 30.80 34.63 19.90
C GLN A 79 30.10 33.96 18.70
N LEU A 80 29.05 33.18 18.93
CA LEU A 80 28.31 32.51 17.86
C LEU A 80 27.46 33.44 16.99
N GLN A 81 27.10 34.63 17.50
CA GLN A 81 26.32 35.66 16.79
C GLN A 81 25.02 35.11 16.15
N LEU A 82 24.35 34.17 16.81
CA LEU A 82 23.07 33.65 16.34
C LEU A 82 21.92 34.63 16.65
N PRO A 83 20.87 34.72 15.81
CA PRO A 83 19.81 35.73 15.94
C PRO A 83 19.12 35.78 17.32
N LEU A 84 19.02 34.65 18.01
CA LEU A 84 18.37 34.58 19.33
C LEU A 84 19.12 35.39 20.40
N PHE A 85 20.43 35.59 20.26
CA PHE A 85 21.24 36.29 21.26
C PHE A 85 20.85 37.77 21.41
N GLU A 86 20.50 38.44 20.31
CA GLU A 86 20.07 39.86 20.34
C GLU A 86 18.78 40.05 21.15
N SER A 87 17.92 39.03 21.21
CA SER A 87 16.69 39.05 21.99
C SER A 87 16.81 38.33 23.35
N ALA A 88 18.03 37.94 23.75
CA ALA A 88 18.25 37.20 24.99
C ALA A 88 17.76 37.92 26.25
N PRO A 89 17.98 39.25 26.44
CA PRO A 89 17.53 39.93 27.66
C PRO A 89 16.02 39.84 27.87
N ASP A 90 15.23 40.11 26.82
CA ASP A 90 13.78 40.07 26.87
C ASP A 90 13.25 38.64 27.03
N LEU A 91 13.87 37.68 26.33
CA LEU A 91 13.51 36.28 26.41
C LEU A 91 13.75 35.71 27.81
N LEU A 92 14.96 35.89 28.35
CA LEU A 92 15.34 35.37 29.67
C LEU A 92 14.49 36.00 30.78
N LYS A 93 14.23 37.31 30.70
CA LYS A 93 13.29 38.00 31.61
C LYS A 93 11.90 37.36 31.59
N LYS A 94 11.34 37.09 30.40
CA LYS A 94 10.03 36.42 30.29
C LYS A 94 10.04 34.99 30.82
N ILE A 95 11.13 34.25 30.63
CA ILE A 95 11.28 32.90 31.21
C ILE A 95 11.28 32.98 32.74
N ASP A 96 11.95 33.97 33.32
CA ASP A 96 11.98 34.16 34.78
C ASP A 96 10.61 34.54 35.34
N GLU A 97 9.86 35.40 34.65
CA GLU A 97 8.53 35.87 35.06
C GLU A 97 7.44 34.78 34.98
N ASN A 98 7.58 33.81 34.08
CA ASN A 98 6.54 32.82 33.78
C ASN A 98 6.96 31.39 34.18
N THR A 99 6.02 30.56 34.65
CA THR A 99 6.28 29.14 34.92
C THR A 99 6.34 28.35 33.62
N VAL A 100 5.45 28.69 32.68
CA VAL A 100 5.37 28.09 31.35
C VAL A 100 5.53 29.20 30.31
N ILE A 101 6.35 28.98 29.30
CA ILE A 101 6.56 29.94 28.23
C ILE A 101 6.57 29.26 26.87
N ALA A 102 5.75 29.78 25.96
CA ALA A 102 5.77 29.38 24.56
C ALA A 102 6.71 30.30 23.76
N ILE A 103 7.66 29.70 23.05
CA ILE A 103 8.65 30.37 22.24
C ILE A 103 8.41 30.05 20.76
N SER A 104 8.13 31.09 19.98
CA SER A 104 8.06 31.04 18.53
C SER A 104 9.27 31.70 17.91
N THR A 105 10.14 30.85 17.34
CA THR A 105 11.40 31.23 16.69
C THR A 105 11.51 30.52 15.35
N SER A 106 12.23 31.10 14.39
CA SER A 106 12.61 30.40 13.17
C SER A 106 13.63 29.28 13.44
N THR A 107 13.62 28.26 12.60
CA THR A 107 14.67 27.22 12.59
C THR A 107 16.04 27.85 12.28
N GLY A 108 17.09 27.44 12.99
CA GLY A 108 18.44 27.99 12.81
C GLY A 108 18.72 29.27 13.58
N SER A 109 17.76 29.79 14.36
CA SER A 109 17.93 30.95 15.24
C SER A 109 18.87 30.73 16.43
N GLY A 110 19.26 29.48 16.71
CA GLY A 110 19.99 29.10 17.92
C GLY A 110 19.11 28.61 19.06
N LYS A 111 17.81 28.35 18.80
CA LYS A 111 16.88 27.81 19.80
C LYS A 111 17.43 26.61 20.58
N SER A 112 17.72 25.51 19.90
CA SER A 112 18.05 24.24 20.56
C SER A 112 19.53 24.13 20.93
N THR A 113 20.37 25.09 20.51
CA THR A 113 21.82 25.10 20.79
C THR A 113 22.21 26.18 21.80
N LEU A 114 21.72 27.42 21.62
CA LEU A 114 22.13 28.59 22.37
C LEU A 114 21.25 28.85 23.60
N LEU A 115 19.92 28.66 23.51
CA LEU A 115 19.02 28.90 24.65
C LEU A 115 19.32 27.99 25.87
N PRO A 116 19.56 26.67 25.71
CA PRO A 116 19.94 25.83 26.85
C PRO A 116 21.21 26.32 27.56
N ALA A 117 22.22 26.75 26.80
CA ALA A 117 23.46 27.31 27.34
C ALA A 117 23.22 28.65 28.06
N LEU A 118 22.41 29.54 27.49
CA LEU A 118 22.02 30.79 28.15
C LEU A 118 21.27 30.55 29.47
N LEU A 119 20.40 29.53 29.54
CA LEU A 119 19.71 29.18 30.78
C LEU A 119 20.69 28.72 31.86
N ILE A 120 21.67 27.87 31.52
CA ILE A 120 22.72 27.50 32.48
C ILE A 120 23.54 28.73 32.92
N ALA A 121 23.83 29.66 31.99
CA ALA A 121 24.55 30.90 32.29
C ALA A 121 23.75 31.85 33.21
N GLU A 122 22.42 31.92 33.06
CA GLU A 122 21.54 32.68 33.96
C GLU A 122 21.45 32.07 35.36
N GLY A 123 21.70 30.77 35.46
CA GLY A 123 21.89 30.08 36.73
C GLY A 123 20.94 28.95 37.02
N TYR A 124 20.17 28.50 36.03
CA TYR A 124 19.49 27.21 36.08
C TYR A 124 20.52 26.08 36.21
N GLU A 125 20.32 25.11 37.11
CA GLU A 125 21.30 24.03 37.31
C GLU A 125 21.18 22.93 36.25
N ARG A 126 19.97 22.73 35.70
CA ARG A 126 19.74 21.68 34.70
C ARG A 126 18.70 22.05 33.65
N VAL A 127 18.99 21.73 32.40
CA VAL A 127 18.08 21.90 31.26
C VAL A 127 17.90 20.57 30.55
N LEU A 128 16.67 20.07 30.54
CA LEU A 128 16.27 18.85 29.85
C LEU A 128 15.61 19.22 28.53
N VAL A 129 16.28 18.97 27.41
CA VAL A 129 15.78 19.35 26.08
C VAL A 129 15.27 18.10 25.36
N THR A 130 13.98 18.03 25.08
CA THR A 130 13.44 16.91 24.30
C THR A 130 13.61 17.15 22.81
N GLN A 131 13.93 16.09 22.08
CA GLN A 131 13.84 16.06 20.62
C GLN A 131 12.96 14.86 20.21
N PRO A 132 12.16 14.97 19.14
CA PRO A 132 11.32 13.85 18.68
C PRO A 132 12.14 12.68 18.12
N ARG A 133 13.44 12.89 17.83
CA ARG A 133 14.29 11.92 17.13
C ARG A 133 15.64 11.76 17.81
N ARG A 134 16.28 10.60 17.60
CA ARG A 134 17.58 10.24 18.19
C ARG A 134 18.74 11.08 17.66
N LEU A 135 18.85 11.23 16.34
CA LEU A 135 19.94 11.96 15.69
C LEU A 135 20.05 13.42 16.17
N PRO A 136 18.95 14.20 16.25
CA PRO A 136 19.02 15.56 16.79
C PRO A 136 19.56 15.61 18.23
N CYS A 137 19.27 14.62 19.08
CA CYS A 137 19.83 14.59 20.43
C CYS A 137 21.37 14.52 20.40
N THR A 138 21.93 13.64 19.57
CA THR A 138 23.38 13.44 19.48
C THR A 138 24.05 14.62 18.77
N SER A 139 23.55 15.04 17.60
CA SER A 139 24.19 16.08 16.80
C SER A 139 24.13 17.47 17.44
N ILE A 140 23.02 17.80 18.11
CA ILE A 140 22.90 19.07 18.84
C ILE A 140 23.80 19.06 20.07
N CYS A 141 23.88 17.94 20.79
CA CYS A 141 24.79 17.79 21.92
C CYS A 141 26.26 17.99 21.50
N ASP A 142 26.70 17.32 20.44
CA ASP A 142 28.07 17.47 19.92
C ASP A 142 28.32 18.90 19.45
N ARG A 143 27.33 19.53 18.79
CA ARG A 143 27.40 20.94 18.38
C ARG A 143 27.53 21.88 19.58
N VAL A 144 26.78 21.66 20.65
CA VAL A 144 26.85 22.49 21.86
C VAL A 144 28.21 22.35 22.54
N ASN A 145 28.70 21.12 22.74
CA ASN A 145 30.02 20.93 23.32
C ASN A 145 31.12 21.58 22.46
N SER A 146 31.14 21.33 21.14
CA SER A 146 32.13 21.94 20.24
C SER A 146 32.08 23.47 20.12
N THR A 147 30.98 24.11 20.52
CA THR A 147 30.82 25.57 20.41
C THR A 147 30.89 26.31 21.75
N MET A 148 30.67 25.62 22.86
CA MET A 148 30.54 26.22 24.19
C MET A 148 31.66 25.85 25.16
N THR A 149 32.56 24.95 24.78
CA THR A 149 33.77 24.57 25.55
C THR A 149 35.02 24.83 24.73
N SER A 150 36.15 25.18 25.38
CA SER A 150 37.44 25.25 24.67
C SER A 150 38.09 23.87 24.59
N ASN A 151 39.08 23.71 23.70
CA ASN A 151 39.88 22.49 23.58
C ASN A 151 40.70 22.15 24.84
N GLU A 152 40.86 23.11 25.76
CA GLU A 152 41.62 22.95 27.00
C GLU A 152 40.75 22.48 28.18
N ASP A 153 39.41 22.57 28.07
CA ASP A 153 38.49 22.10 29.11
C ASP A 153 38.15 20.61 28.91
N SER A 154 38.40 19.79 29.93
CA SER A 154 38.00 18.37 29.93
C SER A 154 36.52 18.16 30.25
N GLU A 155 35.81 19.18 30.74
CA GLU A 155 34.41 19.08 31.18
C GLU A 155 33.41 19.44 30.08
N ARG A 156 32.59 18.46 29.69
CA ARG A 156 31.46 18.64 28.76
C ARG A 156 30.24 19.22 29.46
N ILE A 157 29.65 20.25 28.87
CA ILE A 157 28.45 20.91 29.41
C ILE A 157 27.14 20.25 28.99
N ALA A 158 27.17 19.44 27.93
CA ALA A 158 26.00 18.77 27.38
C ALA A 158 26.23 17.26 27.26
N GLY A 159 25.18 16.50 27.59
CA GLY A 159 25.07 15.06 27.35
C GLY A 159 23.79 14.73 26.60
N TRP A 160 23.62 13.46 26.25
CA TRP A 160 22.40 12.98 25.59
C TRP A 160 21.98 11.59 26.08
N ALA A 161 20.67 11.32 26.00
CA ALA A 161 20.10 10.02 26.34
C ALA A 161 18.99 9.64 25.36
N VAL A 162 19.10 8.47 24.74
CA VAL A 162 18.08 7.93 23.81
C VAL A 162 17.82 6.46 24.13
N SER A 163 16.81 5.85 23.53
CA SER A 163 16.52 4.44 23.77
C SER A 163 17.73 3.54 23.50
N GLY A 164 18.22 2.88 24.55
CA GLY A 164 19.31 1.90 24.52
C GLY A 164 20.73 2.47 24.40
N ASP A 165 20.90 3.79 24.51
CA ASP A 165 22.23 4.44 24.44
C ASP A 165 22.23 5.79 25.17
N GLU A 166 23.31 6.12 25.86
CA GLU A 166 23.42 7.31 26.70
C GLU A 166 24.86 7.79 26.85
N HIS A 167 25.05 9.11 26.95
CA HIS A 167 26.36 9.73 27.08
C HIS A 167 26.29 10.99 27.96
N ASP A 168 27.19 11.12 28.94
CA ASP A 168 27.30 12.27 29.84
C ASP A 168 25.98 12.74 30.49
N ILE A 169 25.12 11.81 30.95
CA ILE A 169 23.77 12.13 31.45
C ILE A 169 23.75 13.15 32.60
N LYS A 170 24.84 13.21 33.39
CA LYS A 170 24.99 14.12 34.52
C LYS A 170 25.31 15.57 34.11
N SER A 171 25.53 15.82 32.82
CA SER A 171 25.79 17.17 32.32
C SER A 171 24.64 18.14 32.63
N PRO A 172 24.93 19.44 32.83
CA PRO A 172 23.92 20.47 33.07
C PRO A 172 22.86 20.53 31.98
N ILE A 173 23.23 20.30 30.72
CA ILE A 173 22.30 20.20 29.60
C ILE A 173 22.17 18.72 29.21
N LEU A 174 20.95 18.21 29.15
CA LEU A 174 20.67 16.85 28.71
C LEU A 174 19.69 16.87 27.53
N TYR A 175 20.15 16.42 26.37
CA TYR A 175 19.30 16.18 25.20
C TYR A 175 18.73 14.77 25.25
N LEU A 176 17.41 14.62 25.21
CA LEU A 176 16.78 13.30 25.25
C LEU A 176 15.61 13.18 24.30
N THR A 177 15.28 11.95 23.92
CA THR A 177 14.07 11.73 23.12
C THR A 177 12.80 11.97 23.94
N ASP A 178 11.77 12.53 23.32
CA ASP A 178 10.45 12.72 23.94
C ASP A 178 9.88 11.43 24.56
N GLY A 179 10.04 10.29 23.89
CA GLY A 179 9.65 8.98 24.40
C GLY A 179 10.39 8.57 25.68
N LEU A 180 11.69 8.91 25.81
CA LEU A 180 12.46 8.61 27.02
C LEU A 180 12.04 9.51 28.18
N LEU A 181 11.79 10.80 27.92
CA LEU A 181 11.26 11.70 28.94
C LEU A 181 9.88 11.21 29.41
N LYS A 182 9.00 10.82 28.48
CA LYS A 182 7.68 10.26 28.79
C LYS A 182 7.81 9.05 29.72
N GLU A 183 8.66 8.08 29.41
CA GLU A 183 8.89 6.91 30.28
C GLU A 183 9.41 7.31 31.67
N GLN A 184 10.34 8.26 31.75
CA GLN A 184 10.83 8.77 33.03
C GLN A 184 9.72 9.45 33.85
N LEU A 185 8.90 10.30 33.23
CA LEU A 185 7.77 10.96 33.89
C LEU A 185 6.67 9.98 34.31
N LEU A 186 6.50 8.88 33.58
CA LEU A 186 5.55 7.82 33.94
C LEU A 186 6.02 7.02 35.15
N HIS A 187 7.29 6.64 35.21
CA HIS A 187 7.80 5.71 36.22
C HIS A 187 8.43 6.36 37.44
N ASP A 188 8.78 7.64 37.37
CA ASP A 188 9.43 8.37 38.44
C ASP A 188 8.77 9.74 38.64
N GLU A 189 7.68 9.78 39.42
CA GLU A 189 7.03 11.04 39.81
C GLU A 189 7.90 11.92 40.72
N ASP A 190 9.00 11.36 41.22
CA ASP A 190 10.01 12.04 42.03
C ASP A 190 11.29 12.34 41.24
N LEU A 191 11.30 12.09 39.93
CA LEU A 191 12.37 12.51 39.01
C LEU A 191 12.66 14.00 39.18
N ILE A 192 11.60 14.79 39.42
CA ILE A 192 11.71 16.22 39.71
C ILE A 192 12.15 16.43 41.17
N THR A 193 11.66 15.64 42.14
CA THR A 193 11.96 15.79 43.57
C THR A 193 13.42 15.45 43.93
N ASP A 194 14.00 14.38 43.37
CA ASP A 194 15.38 13.97 43.60
C ASP A 194 16.41 14.83 42.86
N GLN A 195 16.02 15.43 41.73
CA GLN A 195 16.84 16.40 41.01
C GLN A 195 16.72 17.83 41.56
N THR A 196 15.80 18.12 42.50
CA THR A 196 15.52 19.48 43.04
C THR A 196 15.78 19.66 44.54
N LYS A 197 16.73 18.89 45.11
CA LYS A 197 17.15 19.04 46.52
C LYS A 197 17.83 20.38 46.86
N LEU A 198 18.02 21.29 45.89
CA LEU A 198 18.54 22.66 46.10
C LEU A 198 17.67 23.72 45.41
N ASN A 199 17.76 24.95 45.91
CA ASN A 199 16.84 26.06 45.61
C ASN A 199 16.97 26.58 44.16
N LYS A 200 15.90 26.36 43.38
CA LYS A 200 15.64 26.74 41.97
C LYS A 200 16.61 26.10 40.97
N SER A 201 16.12 25.30 40.00
CA SER A 201 17.11 24.73 39.07
C SER A 201 16.73 24.09 37.74
N ILE A 202 15.51 23.57 37.53
CA ILE A 202 15.27 22.70 36.36
C ILE A 202 14.37 23.36 35.32
N VAL A 203 14.83 23.34 34.06
CA VAL A 203 14.05 23.71 32.89
C VAL A 203 13.74 22.47 32.07
N PHE A 204 12.45 22.17 31.88
CA PHE A 204 12.00 21.26 30.85
C PHE A 204 11.80 22.06 29.57
N PHE A 205 12.56 21.73 28.55
CA PHE A 205 12.46 22.33 27.23
C PHE A 205 11.88 21.31 26.26
N LEU A 206 10.57 21.41 26.03
CA LEU A 206 9.87 20.61 25.04
C LEU A 206 9.98 21.24 23.66
N ASP A 207 10.84 20.66 22.83
CA ASP A 207 11.10 21.14 21.48
C ASP A 207 10.19 20.48 20.43
N GLU A 208 9.98 21.17 19.30
CA GLU A 208 9.23 20.68 18.13
C GLU A 208 7.77 20.24 18.39
N ILE A 209 7.06 20.92 19.31
CA ILE A 209 5.67 20.58 19.71
C ILE A 209 4.66 20.56 18.54
N HIS A 210 4.95 21.26 17.44
CA HIS A 210 4.12 21.22 16.24
C HIS A 210 4.03 19.84 15.57
N GLU A 211 4.93 18.89 15.86
CA GLU A 211 4.82 17.52 15.34
C GLU A 211 3.60 16.79 15.93
N ARG A 212 3.07 17.25 17.08
CA ARG A 212 1.89 16.67 17.78
C ARG A 212 1.99 15.15 17.94
N SER A 213 3.19 14.67 18.31
CA SER A 213 3.47 13.26 18.56
C SER A 213 2.73 12.78 19.81
N ILE A 214 2.45 11.47 19.89
CA ILE A 214 1.85 10.89 21.10
C ILE A 214 2.74 11.14 22.33
N ASN A 215 4.06 10.98 22.17
CA ASN A 215 5.00 11.10 23.28
C ASN A 215 5.05 12.53 23.84
N ILE A 216 5.07 13.54 22.97
CA ILE A 216 5.16 14.94 23.42
C ILE A 216 3.86 15.40 24.06
N ASP A 217 2.70 15.01 23.51
CA ASP A 217 1.39 15.31 24.10
C ASP A 217 1.23 14.61 25.46
N LEU A 218 1.73 13.37 25.62
CA LEU A 218 1.79 12.69 26.91
C LEU A 218 2.77 13.36 27.89
N CYS A 219 3.95 13.83 27.44
CA CYS A 219 4.85 14.60 28.29
C CYS A 219 4.17 15.87 28.83
N LEU A 220 3.48 16.60 27.95
CA LEU A 220 2.68 17.77 28.34
C LEU A 220 1.63 17.39 29.38
N ALA A 221 0.86 16.34 29.14
CA ALA A 221 -0.19 15.90 30.06
C ALA A 221 0.35 15.47 31.43
N LEU A 222 1.45 14.71 31.45
CA LEU A 222 2.08 14.26 32.69
C LEU A 222 2.66 15.44 33.48
N LEU A 223 3.29 16.40 32.81
CA LEU A 223 3.80 17.63 33.46
C LEU A 223 2.67 18.50 34.00
N VAL A 224 1.59 18.69 33.25
CA VAL A 224 0.41 19.45 33.72
C VAL A 224 -0.21 18.76 34.93
N ARG A 225 -0.41 17.44 34.87
CA ARG A 225 -0.90 16.65 36.01
C ARG A 225 0.01 16.81 37.22
N LEU A 226 1.32 16.71 37.03
CA LEU A 226 2.31 16.82 38.10
C LEU A 226 2.30 18.22 38.74
N LEU A 227 2.28 19.29 37.94
CA LEU A 227 2.18 20.67 38.42
C LEU A 227 0.84 20.98 39.11
N THR A 228 -0.23 20.27 38.72
CA THR A 228 -1.54 20.35 39.36
C THR A 228 -1.54 19.64 40.72
N LYS A 229 -0.96 18.43 40.79
CA LYS A 229 -0.88 17.63 42.03
C LYS A 229 0.14 18.18 43.04
N LYS A 230 1.25 18.76 42.57
CA LYS A 230 2.36 19.28 43.38
C LYS A 230 2.60 20.78 43.10
N PRO A 231 1.73 21.71 43.57
CA PRO A 231 1.84 23.15 43.27
C PRO A 231 3.17 23.79 43.68
N TYR A 232 3.84 23.27 44.73
CA TYR A 232 5.15 23.76 45.16
C TYR A 232 6.24 23.60 44.09
N LEU A 233 6.06 22.72 43.10
CA LEU A 233 6.98 22.57 41.97
C LEU A 233 6.92 23.75 40.99
N GLN A 234 5.82 24.51 40.96
CA GLN A 234 5.64 25.64 40.05
C GLN A 234 6.66 26.77 40.26
N SER A 235 7.27 26.85 41.45
CA SER A 235 8.34 27.81 41.76
C SER A 235 9.76 27.25 41.56
N LYS A 236 9.90 25.93 41.41
CA LYS A 236 11.18 25.21 41.25
C LYS A 236 11.46 24.78 39.81
N MET A 237 10.44 24.76 38.97
CA MET A 237 10.48 24.26 37.60
C MET A 237 10.07 25.35 36.61
N LYS A 238 10.73 25.36 35.44
CA LYS A 238 10.30 26.11 34.27
C LYS A 238 9.98 25.14 33.13
N LEU A 239 8.94 25.46 32.35
CA LEU A 239 8.60 24.73 31.14
C LEU A 239 8.69 25.66 29.94
N VAL A 240 9.65 25.38 29.07
CA VAL A 240 9.83 26.04 27.78
C VAL A 240 9.20 25.16 26.71
N ILE A 241 8.20 25.69 26.02
CA ILE A 241 7.52 25.05 24.90
C ILE A 241 7.99 25.75 23.64
N SER A 242 8.60 25.04 22.70
CA SER A 242 8.88 25.65 21.40
C SER A 242 8.06 25.08 20.26
N SER A 243 7.53 26.02 19.47
CA SER A 243 6.92 25.71 18.20
C SER A 243 7.09 26.86 17.22
N ALA A 244 7.32 26.54 15.94
CA ALA A 244 7.27 27.52 14.84
C ALA A 244 5.88 28.19 14.74
N THR A 245 4.84 27.45 15.11
CA THR A 245 3.44 27.91 15.17
C THR A 245 2.77 27.25 16.37
N LEU A 246 2.41 28.02 17.39
CA LEU A 246 1.78 27.46 18.59
C LEU A 246 0.31 27.13 18.29
N ASP A 247 -0.06 25.87 18.47
CA ASP A 247 -1.45 25.42 18.49
C ASP A 247 -2.13 25.99 19.75
N SER A 248 -3.33 26.55 19.62
CA SER A 248 -4.08 27.12 20.74
C SER A 248 -4.51 26.10 21.79
N SER A 249 -4.58 24.80 21.45
CA SER A 249 -4.91 23.75 22.43
C SER A 249 -3.85 23.58 23.51
N VAL A 250 -2.57 23.80 23.17
CA VAL A 250 -1.45 23.69 24.11
C VAL A 250 -1.47 24.75 25.21
N PRO A 251 -1.49 26.08 24.95
CA PRO A 251 -1.58 27.08 26.00
C PRO A 251 -2.90 26.99 26.79
N ALA A 252 -4.01 26.64 26.13
CA ALA A 252 -5.31 26.46 26.77
C ALA A 252 -5.26 25.37 27.86
N LEU A 253 -4.57 24.25 27.59
CA LEU A 253 -4.37 23.18 28.56
C LEU A 253 -3.75 23.70 29.87
N PHE A 254 -2.69 24.50 29.79
CA PHE A 254 -2.01 25.03 30.97
C PHE A 254 -2.87 26.02 31.75
N LEU A 255 -3.44 27.00 31.04
CA LEU A 255 -4.21 28.10 31.62
C LEU A 255 -5.51 27.61 32.29
N GLN A 256 -6.15 26.58 31.73
CA GLN A 256 -7.41 26.06 32.27
C GLN A 256 -7.20 25.08 33.44
N LYS A 257 -6.12 24.29 33.42
CA LYS A 257 -5.94 23.18 34.38
C LYS A 257 -5.12 23.56 35.61
N ILE A 258 -4.22 24.55 35.51
CA ILE A 258 -3.34 24.93 36.61
C ILE A 258 -3.73 26.31 37.14
N LYS A 259 -4.26 26.35 38.36
CA LYS A 259 -4.64 27.60 39.03
C LYS A 259 -3.43 28.51 39.26
N MET A 260 -3.59 29.81 39.01
CA MET A 260 -2.57 30.87 39.21
C MET A 260 -1.26 30.65 38.44
N LEU A 261 -1.28 29.84 37.38
CA LEU A 261 -0.12 29.64 36.52
C LEU A 261 0.22 30.92 35.75
N LYS A 262 1.50 31.31 35.78
CA LYS A 262 2.03 32.36 34.91
C LYS A 262 2.44 31.75 33.57
N PHE A 263 1.66 32.03 32.53
CA PHE A 263 1.94 31.61 31.16
C PHE A 263 2.38 32.83 30.33
N GLY A 264 3.52 32.70 29.65
CA GLY A 264 4.05 33.74 28.78
C GLY A 264 4.18 33.30 27.32
N GLU A 265 4.11 34.26 26.41
CA GLU A 265 4.49 34.06 25.01
C GLU A 265 5.67 34.95 24.63
N PHE A 266 6.60 34.38 23.87
CA PHE A 266 7.68 35.09 23.23
C PHE A 266 7.71 34.77 21.73
N LYS A 267 7.53 35.80 20.92
CA LYS A 267 7.68 35.74 19.47
C LYS A 267 8.90 36.56 19.09
N MET A 268 9.84 35.94 18.38
CA MET A 268 11.07 36.63 17.99
C MET A 268 10.73 37.77 17.00
N PRO A 269 11.26 39.00 17.20
CA PRO A 269 10.86 40.17 16.40
C PRO A 269 11.15 40.05 14.89
N LYS A 270 12.26 39.40 14.53
CA LYS A 270 12.64 39.11 13.13
C LYS A 270 12.45 37.62 12.83
N LEU A 271 11.22 37.22 12.50
CA LEU A 271 10.96 35.91 11.91
C LEU A 271 11.37 35.96 10.43
N GLY A 272 12.48 35.34 10.05
CA GLY A 272 12.91 35.40 8.66
C GLY A 272 13.99 34.41 8.29
N THR A 273 13.94 33.99 7.04
CA THR A 273 15.07 33.45 6.31
C THR A 273 16.12 34.55 6.14
N LEU A 274 17.40 34.25 6.37
CA LEU A 274 18.50 35.20 6.15
C LEU A 274 18.52 35.76 4.72
N TYR A 275 17.96 34.99 3.78
CA TYR A 275 17.88 35.32 2.36
C TYR A 275 16.45 35.22 1.82
N PRO A 276 16.09 35.93 0.73
CA PRO A 276 14.75 35.92 0.17
C PRO A 276 14.35 34.57 -0.43
N VAL A 277 13.06 34.22 -0.32
CA VAL A 277 12.48 32.98 -0.87
C VAL A 277 11.33 33.32 -1.83
N LYS A 278 11.40 32.85 -3.08
CA LYS A 278 10.32 32.99 -4.07
C LYS A 278 9.43 31.75 -4.06
N LYS A 279 8.12 31.94 -4.20
CA LYS A 279 7.14 30.83 -4.24
C LYS A 279 6.57 30.70 -5.65
N HIS A 280 6.58 29.49 -6.19
CA HIS A 280 6.04 29.13 -7.50
C HIS A 280 4.93 28.09 -7.31
N LYS A 281 3.74 28.35 -7.85
CA LYS A 281 2.67 27.36 -7.93
C LYS A 281 2.76 26.65 -9.27
N ARG A 282 2.90 25.33 -9.24
CA ARG A 282 3.00 24.42 -10.40
C ARG A 282 2.12 23.18 -10.17
N PRO A 283 0.82 23.36 -9.92
CA PRO A 283 -0.07 22.20 -9.71
C PRO A 283 -0.06 21.30 -10.96
N ASN A 284 -0.18 19.98 -10.75
CA ASN A 284 -0.19 18.95 -11.80
C ASN A 284 1.14 18.71 -12.54
N ASP A 285 2.20 19.48 -12.28
CA ASP A 285 3.52 19.19 -12.85
C ASP A 285 4.05 17.86 -12.31
N ASN A 286 4.65 17.05 -13.20
CA ASN A 286 5.32 15.83 -12.79
C ASN A 286 6.60 16.17 -12.03
N LEU A 287 6.72 15.66 -10.81
CA LEU A 287 7.86 15.93 -9.92
C LEU A 287 9.20 15.59 -10.57
N ILE A 288 9.31 14.45 -11.27
CA ILE A 288 10.58 14.02 -11.91
C ILE A 288 10.96 14.98 -13.04
N THR A 289 9.99 15.38 -13.86
CA THR A 289 10.22 16.34 -14.96
C THR A 289 10.67 17.70 -14.42
N LEU A 290 10.04 18.20 -13.34
CA LEU A 290 10.45 19.46 -12.71
C LEU A 290 11.86 19.36 -12.11
N VAL A 291 12.21 18.24 -11.47
CA VAL A 291 13.58 18.01 -10.99
C VAL A 291 14.59 18.07 -12.13
N GLN A 292 14.29 17.47 -13.29
CA GLN A 292 15.16 17.54 -14.46
C GLN A 292 15.29 18.97 -15.01
N GLU A 293 14.20 19.73 -15.04
CA GLU A 293 14.22 21.14 -15.44
C GLU A 293 15.11 21.98 -14.52
N LEU A 294 14.92 21.85 -13.20
CA LEU A 294 15.70 22.58 -12.21
C LEU A 294 17.16 22.13 -12.21
N ASN A 295 17.43 20.83 -12.41
CA ASN A 295 18.80 20.32 -12.52
C ASN A 295 19.57 20.92 -13.71
N LYS A 296 18.89 21.28 -14.80
CA LYS A 296 19.51 21.98 -15.94
C LYS A 296 19.75 23.46 -15.68
N LYS A 297 18.91 24.09 -14.84
CA LYS A 297 18.98 25.53 -14.53
C LYS A 297 19.93 25.86 -13.38
N ARG A 298 20.09 24.92 -12.44
CA ARG A 298 20.86 25.14 -11.21
C ARG A 298 22.37 25.20 -11.46
N GLN A 299 23.08 25.83 -10.53
CA GLN A 299 24.53 25.71 -10.44
C GLN A 299 24.93 24.36 -9.82
N ARG A 300 26.15 23.89 -10.09
CA ARG A 300 26.61 22.54 -9.69
C ARG A 300 26.64 22.32 -8.18
N ASN A 301 26.82 23.39 -7.39
CA ASN A 301 26.83 23.37 -5.93
C ASN A 301 25.42 23.52 -5.31
N GLU A 302 24.39 23.88 -6.06
CA GLU A 302 23.04 24.13 -5.54
C GLU A 302 22.27 22.82 -5.32
N GLN A 303 21.60 22.67 -4.18
CA GLN A 303 20.87 21.45 -3.83
C GLN A 303 19.35 21.59 -4.07
N ILE A 304 18.71 20.46 -4.43
CA ILE A 304 17.26 20.31 -4.62
C ILE A 304 16.72 19.33 -3.57
N LEU A 305 15.67 19.70 -2.85
CA LEU A 305 14.96 18.84 -1.90
C LEU A 305 13.50 18.63 -2.33
N CYS A 306 13.09 17.38 -2.48
CA CYS A 306 11.75 16.99 -2.88
C CYS A 306 11.01 16.35 -1.70
N PHE A 307 9.87 16.93 -1.31
CA PHE A 307 8.97 16.36 -0.30
C PHE A 307 7.92 15.47 -0.97
N VAL A 308 8.00 14.17 -0.70
CA VAL A 308 7.07 13.15 -1.21
C VAL A 308 6.23 12.55 -0.08
N SER A 309 5.16 11.85 -0.44
CA SER A 309 4.12 11.47 0.53
C SER A 309 4.45 10.20 1.32
N SER A 310 5.38 9.36 0.86
CA SER A 310 5.70 8.09 1.53
C SER A 310 7.17 7.67 1.35
N THR A 311 7.63 6.78 2.24
CA THR A 311 8.97 6.17 2.15
C THR A 311 9.17 5.39 0.87
N ALA A 312 8.14 4.69 0.38
CA ALA A 312 8.16 3.99 -0.90
C ALA A 312 8.42 4.94 -2.08
N GLU A 313 7.76 6.11 -2.08
CA GLU A 313 8.02 7.15 -3.09
C GLU A 313 9.43 7.74 -2.95
N ALA A 314 9.91 7.97 -1.72
CA ALA A 314 11.24 8.51 -1.48
C ALA A 314 12.37 7.56 -1.91
N LEU A 315 12.15 6.25 -1.82
CA LEU A 315 13.08 5.22 -2.31
C LEU A 315 12.99 5.02 -3.83
N ARG A 316 11.78 5.14 -4.40
CA ARG A 316 11.55 4.93 -5.84
C ARG A 316 11.97 6.15 -6.68
N GLY A 317 11.79 7.36 -6.18
CA GLY A 317 12.11 8.61 -6.88
C GLY A 317 13.54 8.67 -7.42
N PRO A 318 14.58 8.39 -6.61
CA PRO A 318 15.96 8.32 -7.07
C PRO A 318 16.20 7.32 -8.20
N ARG A 319 15.63 6.11 -8.09
CA ARG A 319 15.78 5.06 -9.13
C ARG A 319 15.15 5.49 -10.44
N LEU A 320 13.92 6.01 -10.39
CA LEU A 320 13.23 6.53 -11.58
C LEU A 320 13.98 7.69 -12.22
N LEU A 321 14.50 8.63 -11.41
CA LEU A 321 15.27 9.75 -11.94
C LEU A 321 16.58 9.28 -12.61
N GLN A 322 17.23 8.27 -12.04
CA GLN A 322 18.43 7.66 -12.61
C GLN A 322 18.12 6.94 -13.93
N GLU A 323 17.04 6.15 -13.99
CA GLU A 323 16.58 5.46 -15.20
C GLU A 323 16.22 6.46 -16.31
N VAL A 324 15.40 7.47 -16.01
CA VAL A 324 14.93 8.46 -17.00
C VAL A 324 16.05 9.41 -17.45
N SER A 325 17.10 9.59 -16.64
CA SER A 325 18.28 10.39 -17.02
C SER A 325 19.42 9.55 -17.61
N SER A 326 19.21 8.26 -17.86
CA SER A 326 20.27 7.33 -18.32
C SER A 326 21.53 7.38 -17.44
N GLY A 327 21.35 7.53 -16.13
CA GLY A 327 22.42 7.62 -15.14
C GLY A 327 23.06 9.01 -14.97
N ALA A 328 22.67 10.01 -15.76
CA ALA A 328 23.28 11.35 -15.70
C ALA A 328 22.95 12.12 -14.41
N ILE A 329 21.83 11.80 -13.77
CA ILE A 329 21.38 12.45 -12.53
C ILE A 329 21.33 11.41 -11.41
N ILE A 330 22.12 11.66 -10.35
CA ILE A 330 22.12 10.87 -9.13
C ILE A 330 21.35 11.64 -8.05
N ALA A 331 20.36 10.97 -7.46
CA ALA A 331 19.61 11.48 -6.33
C ALA A 331 19.68 10.49 -5.16
N TYR A 332 19.40 11.01 -3.96
CA TYR A 332 19.47 10.25 -2.72
C TYR A 332 18.13 10.27 -2.01
N SER A 333 17.81 9.17 -1.33
CA SER A 333 16.67 9.11 -0.42
C SER A 333 17.10 9.57 0.97
N LEU A 334 16.23 10.30 1.66
CA LEU A 334 16.37 10.70 3.05
C LEU A 334 15.13 10.23 3.83
N ILE A 335 15.22 9.06 4.44
CA ILE A 335 14.12 8.38 5.14
C ILE A 335 14.54 7.94 6.55
N GLN A 336 13.57 7.74 7.43
CA GLN A 336 13.80 7.53 8.87
C GLN A 336 14.57 6.24 9.18
N SER A 337 14.47 5.23 8.32
CA SER A 337 15.16 3.95 8.51
C SER A 337 16.65 4.00 8.21
N GLN A 338 17.14 5.05 7.52
CA GLN A 338 18.56 5.22 7.25
C GLN A 338 19.31 5.65 8.52
N SER A 339 20.58 5.26 8.60
CA SER A 339 21.44 5.72 9.69
C SER A 339 21.70 7.23 9.58
N ALA A 340 21.96 7.86 10.73
CA ALA A 340 22.31 9.27 10.78
C ALA A 340 23.54 9.62 9.94
N THR A 341 24.56 8.76 9.98
CA THR A 341 25.79 8.92 9.20
C THR A 341 25.51 8.80 7.71
N GLU A 342 24.68 7.87 7.29
CA GLU A 342 24.26 7.73 5.88
C GLU A 342 23.48 8.96 5.40
N GLN A 343 22.51 9.45 6.18
CA GLN A 343 21.77 10.66 5.84
C GLN A 343 22.71 11.87 5.70
N GLN A 344 23.65 12.04 6.65
CA GLN A 344 24.61 13.13 6.63
C GLN A 344 25.56 13.03 5.43
N MET A 345 26.14 11.84 5.17
CA MET A 345 27.01 11.61 4.01
C MET A 345 26.26 11.87 2.70
N ASN A 346 25.00 11.43 2.59
CA ASN A 346 24.15 11.72 1.45
C ASN A 346 23.97 13.24 1.29
N ILE A 347 23.72 13.98 2.36
CA ILE A 347 23.54 15.44 2.30
C ILE A 347 24.83 16.17 1.90
N GLU A 348 25.98 15.73 2.39
CA GLU A 348 27.29 16.35 2.12
C GLU A 348 27.75 16.15 0.67
N HIS A 349 27.55 14.94 0.12
CA HIS A 349 28.02 14.59 -1.23
C HIS A 349 26.91 14.66 -2.28
N GLY A 350 25.66 14.72 -1.85
CA GLY A 350 24.49 14.71 -2.71
C GLY A 350 24.03 16.10 -3.11
N SER A 351 23.30 16.14 -4.22
CA SER A 351 22.77 17.38 -4.77
C SER A 351 21.26 17.36 -4.96
N ILE A 352 20.63 16.18 -5.00
CA ILE A 352 19.19 16.02 -5.17
C ILE A 352 18.69 15.00 -4.17
N PHE A 353 17.64 15.36 -3.44
CA PHE A 353 17.13 14.58 -2.32
C PHE A 353 15.63 14.35 -2.43
N PHE A 354 15.21 13.12 -2.15
CA PHE A 354 13.81 12.76 -1.98
C PHE A 354 13.59 12.40 -0.51
N SER A 355 12.70 13.14 0.15
CA SER A 355 12.46 12.96 1.58
C SER A 355 10.97 12.96 1.91
N THR A 356 10.67 12.36 3.06
CA THR A 356 9.36 12.41 3.72
C THR A 356 9.36 13.55 4.75
N THR A 357 8.73 13.36 5.90
CA THR A 357 8.82 14.31 7.04
C THR A 357 10.22 14.40 7.64
N VAL A 358 11.16 13.54 7.20
CA VAL A 358 12.53 13.51 7.73
C VAL A 358 13.25 14.83 7.52
N ALA A 359 13.16 15.42 6.32
CA ALA A 359 13.79 16.70 6.03
C ALA A 359 13.00 17.93 6.49
N GLU A 360 11.81 17.76 7.08
CA GLU A 360 10.99 18.86 7.61
C GLU A 360 11.65 19.52 8.81
N THR A 361 12.30 18.73 9.65
CA THR A 361 12.92 19.09 10.93
C THR A 361 14.35 18.56 11.01
N SER A 362 15.21 19.26 11.74
CA SER A 362 16.55 18.81 12.15
C SER A 362 17.68 18.55 11.13
N LEU A 363 17.41 18.35 9.83
CA LEU A 363 18.47 18.22 8.82
C LEU A 363 18.92 19.61 8.30
N THR A 364 20.24 19.82 8.24
CA THR A 364 20.88 21.03 7.70
C THR A 364 21.48 20.74 6.35
N PHE A 365 21.07 21.53 5.35
CA PHE A 365 21.57 21.42 3.98
C PHE A 365 22.54 22.58 3.71
N PRO A 366 23.79 22.30 3.27
CA PRO A 366 24.80 23.35 3.11
C PRO A 366 24.44 24.36 2.01
N SER A 367 23.82 23.91 0.92
CA SER A 367 23.60 24.73 -0.28
C SER A 367 22.21 24.53 -0.89
N LEU A 368 21.19 24.37 -0.03
CA LEU A 368 19.80 24.22 -0.49
C LEU A 368 19.30 25.47 -1.22
N ARG A 369 18.92 25.28 -2.48
CA ARG A 369 18.39 26.34 -3.35
C ARG A 369 16.93 26.12 -3.73
N TYR A 370 16.55 24.86 -3.95
CA TYR A 370 15.23 24.52 -4.46
C TYR A 370 14.51 23.54 -3.52
N VAL A 371 13.25 23.83 -3.20
CA VAL A 371 12.35 22.86 -2.55
C VAL A 371 11.16 22.60 -3.46
N ILE A 372 10.87 21.33 -3.73
CA ILE A 372 9.69 20.90 -4.48
C ILE A 372 8.78 20.15 -3.50
N ASP A 373 7.54 20.59 -3.36
CA ASP A 373 6.62 20.08 -2.35
C ASP A 373 5.32 19.57 -2.96
N THR A 374 5.03 18.28 -2.73
CA THR A 374 3.77 17.64 -3.18
C THR A 374 2.56 18.05 -2.34
N GLY A 375 2.75 18.64 -1.16
CA GLY A 375 1.65 19.04 -0.27
C GLY A 375 0.90 17.86 0.39
N MET A 376 1.42 16.64 0.27
CA MET A 376 0.78 15.44 0.79
C MET A 376 1.70 14.68 1.74
N VAL A 377 1.11 13.92 2.66
CA VAL A 377 1.80 13.02 3.57
C VAL A 377 0.93 11.77 3.81
N LYS A 378 1.55 10.59 3.90
CA LYS A 378 0.87 9.39 4.42
C LYS A 378 1.11 9.29 5.92
N ILE A 379 0.03 9.25 6.70
CA ILE A 379 0.08 9.07 8.16
C ILE A 379 -0.66 7.79 8.57
N PRO A 380 -0.20 7.09 9.61
CA PRO A 380 -0.94 5.98 10.19
C PRO A 380 -2.18 6.48 10.91
N LYS A 381 -3.32 5.86 10.67
CA LYS A 381 -4.58 6.12 11.35
C LYS A 381 -5.24 4.81 11.75
N TYR A 382 -5.65 4.70 13.01
CA TYR A 382 -6.37 3.57 13.53
C TYR A 382 -7.85 3.67 13.14
N ASP A 383 -8.31 2.70 12.36
CA ASP A 383 -9.70 2.54 11.98
C ASP A 383 -10.43 1.71 13.04
N LEU A 384 -11.38 2.34 13.73
CA LEU A 384 -12.13 1.71 14.82
C LEU A 384 -13.09 0.60 14.34
N LYS A 385 -13.55 0.66 13.08
CA LYS A 385 -14.44 -0.37 12.51
C LYS A 385 -13.64 -1.60 12.11
N MET A 386 -12.53 -1.37 11.40
CA MET A 386 -11.64 -2.44 10.91
C MET A 386 -10.65 -2.94 11.99
N LYS A 387 -10.62 -2.27 13.15
CA LYS A 387 -9.74 -2.51 14.31
C LYS A 387 -8.25 -2.60 13.95
N GLN A 388 -7.83 -1.82 12.97
CA GLN A 388 -6.46 -1.86 12.43
C GLN A 388 -5.93 -0.47 12.11
N THR A 389 -4.62 -0.35 12.01
CA THR A 389 -3.96 0.85 11.51
C THR A 389 -3.87 0.81 9.99
N VAL A 390 -4.39 1.83 9.33
CA VAL A 390 -4.29 2.06 7.88
C VAL A 390 -3.40 3.27 7.59
N LEU A 391 -2.69 3.25 6.46
CA LEU A 391 -1.92 4.42 6.00
C LEU A 391 -2.80 5.31 5.13
N GLU A 392 -3.24 6.44 5.66
CA GLU A 392 -4.09 7.41 4.96
C GLU A 392 -3.24 8.51 4.33
N LYS A 393 -3.43 8.78 3.03
CA LYS A 393 -2.78 9.90 2.34
C LYS A 393 -3.61 11.17 2.56
N VAL A 394 -3.06 12.12 3.31
CA VAL A 394 -3.73 13.37 3.70
C VAL A 394 -2.95 14.59 3.25
N ARG A 395 -3.62 15.74 3.17
CA ARG A 395 -2.99 17.04 2.97
C ARG A 395 -2.17 17.41 4.21
N VAL A 396 -0.99 17.98 3.99
CA VAL A 396 -0.18 18.52 5.10
C VAL A 396 -0.82 19.78 5.68
N ALA A 397 -0.55 20.04 6.96
CA ALA A 397 -1.04 21.26 7.60
C ALA A 397 -0.25 22.50 7.16
N GLU A 398 -0.83 23.69 7.35
CA GLU A 398 -0.18 24.97 7.10
C GLU A 398 1.14 25.11 7.84
N SER A 399 1.18 24.70 9.12
CA SER A 399 2.40 24.72 9.93
C SER A 399 3.52 23.87 9.30
N THR A 400 3.20 22.70 8.76
CA THR A 400 4.15 21.81 8.06
C THR A 400 4.67 22.46 6.77
N ILE A 401 3.81 23.08 5.97
CA ILE A 401 4.21 23.80 4.76
C ILE A 401 5.15 24.96 5.10
N LYS A 402 4.84 25.72 6.15
CA LYS A 402 5.72 26.79 6.64
C LYS A 402 7.11 26.27 7.01
N GLN A 403 7.21 25.05 7.55
CA GLN A 403 8.50 24.43 7.88
C GLN A 403 9.28 23.93 6.69
N ARG A 404 8.60 23.26 5.74
CA ARG A 404 9.19 22.85 4.46
C ARG A 404 9.74 24.05 3.72
N LEU A 405 8.99 25.15 3.70
CA LEU A 405 9.43 26.42 3.13
C LEU A 405 10.59 27.04 3.91
N GLY A 406 10.57 26.99 5.25
CA GLY A 406 11.64 27.47 6.12
C GLY A 406 12.97 26.70 6.04
N ARG A 407 13.04 25.65 5.21
CA ARG A 407 14.32 25.02 4.83
C ARG A 407 15.11 25.90 3.86
N LEU A 408 14.43 26.67 3.02
CA LEU A 408 15.04 27.62 2.10
C LEU A 408 15.46 28.91 2.79
N GLY A 409 16.30 29.69 2.12
CA GLY A 409 16.65 31.04 2.56
C GLY A 409 17.56 31.09 3.80
N ARG A 410 18.16 29.96 4.20
CA ARG A 410 19.09 29.90 5.35
C ARG A 410 20.51 30.29 4.97
N THR A 411 21.06 29.70 3.91
CA THR A 411 22.44 29.93 3.46
C THR A 411 22.52 30.79 2.21
N GLN A 412 21.44 30.86 1.43
CA GLN A 412 21.36 31.61 0.18
C GLN A 412 19.88 31.83 -0.21
N PRO A 413 19.57 32.71 -1.19
CA PRO A 413 18.21 32.86 -1.69
C PRO A 413 17.68 31.53 -2.25
N GLY A 414 16.37 31.32 -2.28
CA GLY A 414 15.81 30.03 -2.71
C GLY A 414 14.42 30.09 -3.34
N ASP A 415 14.06 29.04 -4.06
CA ASP A 415 12.79 28.93 -4.78
C ASP A 415 11.99 27.71 -4.29
N TYR A 416 10.76 27.96 -3.85
CA TYR A 416 9.82 26.95 -3.36
C TYR A 416 8.76 26.65 -4.44
N TYR A 417 8.66 25.39 -4.87
CA TYR A 417 7.72 24.91 -5.88
C TYR A 417 6.61 24.09 -5.23
N ALA A 418 5.40 24.63 -5.18
CA ALA A 418 4.21 23.93 -4.71
C ALA A 418 3.56 23.17 -5.88
N LEU A 419 3.52 21.84 -5.81
CA LEU A 419 2.88 20.96 -6.81
C LEU A 419 1.40 20.72 -6.56
N TYR A 420 0.77 21.56 -5.73
CA TYR A 420 -0.61 21.43 -5.29
C TYR A 420 -1.36 22.76 -5.46
N ASP A 421 -2.67 22.66 -5.66
CA ASP A 421 -3.60 23.79 -5.86
C ASP A 421 -4.51 24.04 -4.64
N PHE A 422 -4.59 23.10 -3.70
CA PHE A 422 -5.47 23.23 -2.53
C PHE A 422 -5.10 24.41 -1.63
N LYS A 423 -6.11 24.96 -0.94
CA LYS A 423 -5.92 26.04 0.03
C LYS A 423 -5.24 25.51 1.29
N VAL A 424 -4.11 26.11 1.64
CA VAL A 424 -3.26 25.67 2.77
C VAL A 424 -3.94 25.92 4.12
N ASP A 425 -4.79 26.94 4.22
CA ASP A 425 -5.34 27.43 5.49
C ASP A 425 -6.52 26.59 6.02
N GLU A 426 -6.99 25.58 5.26
CA GLU A 426 -8.06 24.67 5.68
C GLU A 426 -7.68 23.84 6.92
N LYS A 427 -6.39 23.54 7.07
CA LYS A 427 -5.85 22.78 8.21
C LYS A 427 -4.62 23.49 8.76
N LYS A 428 -4.81 24.30 9.80
CA LYS A 428 -3.73 25.09 10.41
C LYS A 428 -2.65 24.22 11.07
N PHE A 429 -3.06 23.15 11.77
CA PHE A 429 -2.17 22.26 12.53
C PHE A 429 -2.40 20.78 12.19
N PRO A 430 -1.38 19.91 12.32
CA PRO A 430 -1.55 18.47 12.22
C PRO A 430 -2.56 17.99 13.27
N THR A 431 -3.31 16.95 12.93
CA THR A 431 -4.18 16.32 13.93
C THR A 431 -3.29 15.57 14.92
N ALA A 432 -3.58 15.69 16.21
CA ALA A 432 -2.82 15.01 17.26
C ALA A 432 -2.78 13.51 17.02
N GLN A 433 -1.58 12.91 17.07
CA GLN A 433 -1.43 11.49 16.80
C GLN A 433 -2.21 10.63 17.81
N ILE A 434 -2.34 11.08 19.06
CA ILE A 434 -3.09 10.37 20.10
C ILE A 434 -4.59 10.22 19.75
N CYS A 435 -5.16 11.15 18.98
CA CYS A 435 -6.56 11.07 18.54
C CYS A 435 -6.78 10.12 17.35
N GLN A 436 -5.70 9.62 16.74
CA GLN A 436 -5.76 8.83 15.50
C GLN A 436 -4.96 7.53 15.58
N SER A 437 -4.39 7.18 16.73
CA SER A 437 -3.53 6.00 16.90
C SER A 437 -4.23 4.89 17.69
N GLU A 438 -3.68 3.69 17.61
CA GLU A 438 -4.06 2.59 18.51
C GLU A 438 -3.50 2.87 19.91
N LEU A 439 -4.35 2.75 20.94
CA LEU A 439 -4.04 3.23 22.28
C LEU A 439 -3.74 2.13 23.30
N THR A 440 -3.70 0.86 22.91
CA THR A 440 -3.61 -0.28 23.84
C THR A 440 -2.28 -0.32 24.57
N THR A 441 -1.17 -0.13 23.87
CA THR A 441 0.17 -0.10 24.51
C THR A 441 0.30 1.10 25.45
N ILE A 442 -0.30 2.25 25.10
CA ILE A 442 -0.28 3.47 25.91
C ILE A 442 -1.11 3.26 27.19
N GLU A 443 -2.32 2.72 27.05
CA GLU A 443 -3.19 2.38 28.17
C GLU A 443 -2.48 1.43 29.14
N LEU A 444 -1.80 0.41 28.61
CA LEU A 444 -1.00 -0.49 29.44
C LEU A 444 0.13 0.26 30.16
N SER A 445 0.95 1.05 29.45
CA SER A 445 2.04 1.82 30.06
C SER A 445 1.56 2.77 31.16
N LEU A 446 0.40 3.42 30.96
CA LEU A 446 -0.21 4.29 31.97
C LEU A 446 -0.60 3.50 33.21
N ARG A 447 -1.26 2.35 33.06
CA ARG A 447 -1.65 1.50 34.19
C ARG A 447 -0.47 0.88 34.92
N LYS A 448 0.64 0.62 34.21
CA LYS A 448 1.91 0.16 34.78
C LYS A 448 2.61 1.22 35.63
N SER A 449 2.31 2.50 35.44
CA SER A 449 2.96 3.58 36.19
C SER A 449 2.71 3.43 37.69
N PRO A 450 3.64 3.86 38.58
CA PRO A 450 3.40 3.88 40.02
C PRO A 450 2.17 4.69 40.42
N ALA A 451 1.80 5.67 39.59
CA ALA A 451 0.62 6.50 39.75
C ALA A 451 -0.70 5.75 39.45
N GLN A 452 -0.63 4.55 38.85
CA GLN A 452 -1.76 3.72 38.41
C GLN A 452 -2.82 4.54 37.66
N GLU A 453 -2.33 5.36 36.72
CA GLU A 453 -3.16 6.17 35.85
C GLU A 453 -3.75 5.33 34.71
N ASP A 454 -4.74 5.88 34.01
CA ASP A 454 -5.34 5.31 32.80
C ASP A 454 -5.65 6.45 31.83
N LEU A 455 -5.97 6.14 30.57
CA LEU A 455 -6.31 7.16 29.58
C LEU A 455 -7.54 7.98 29.98
N ASN A 456 -8.49 7.41 30.70
CA ASN A 456 -9.67 8.15 31.15
C ASN A 456 -9.33 9.23 32.20
N LYS A 457 -8.34 8.99 33.06
CA LYS A 457 -7.81 9.97 34.02
C LYS A 457 -6.89 10.98 33.36
N ILE A 458 -6.07 10.54 32.40
CA ILE A 458 -5.07 11.40 31.73
C ILE A 458 -5.66 12.26 30.63
N LYS A 459 -6.73 11.83 29.94
CA LYS A 459 -7.27 12.57 28.79
C LYS A 459 -7.62 14.02 29.10
N LYS A 460 -8.12 14.31 30.32
CA LYS A 460 -8.45 15.67 30.78
C LYS A 460 -7.23 16.61 30.89
N PHE A 461 -6.02 16.06 30.84
CA PHE A 461 -4.75 16.77 30.86
C PHE A 461 -4.04 16.74 29.50
N LEU A 462 -4.64 16.18 28.44
CA LEU A 462 -4.09 16.27 27.08
C LEU A 462 -4.51 17.59 26.41
N PRO A 463 -3.71 18.11 25.46
CA PRO A 463 -4.13 19.24 24.63
C PRO A 463 -5.38 18.91 23.81
N ASP A 464 -5.43 17.69 23.26
CA ASP A 464 -6.57 17.17 22.50
C ASP A 464 -6.94 15.78 23.05
N GLU A 465 -8.21 15.59 23.42
CA GLU A 465 -8.68 14.33 23.99
C GLU A 465 -8.86 13.26 22.89
N PRO A 466 -8.35 12.02 23.09
CA PRO A 466 -8.65 10.93 22.16
C PRO A 466 -10.13 10.55 22.21
N PRO A 467 -10.72 10.07 21.09
CA PRO A 467 -12.10 9.61 21.07
C PRO A 467 -12.36 8.51 22.12
N GLN A 468 -13.48 8.58 22.84
CA GLN A 468 -13.81 7.59 23.87
C GLN A 468 -13.86 6.16 23.28
N ALA A 469 -14.42 6.01 22.08
CA ALA A 469 -14.46 4.72 21.38
C ALA A 469 -13.06 4.11 21.12
N ALA A 470 -12.01 4.93 20.97
CA ALA A 470 -10.63 4.45 20.83
C ALA A 470 -10.08 3.92 22.17
N ILE A 471 -10.38 4.60 23.28
CA ILE A 471 -10.03 4.14 24.64
C ILE A 471 -10.76 2.84 24.95
N ASP A 472 -12.07 2.78 24.70
CA ASP A 472 -12.89 1.59 24.97
C ASP A 472 -12.40 0.40 24.14
N MET A 473 -11.95 0.63 22.91
CA MET A 473 -11.36 -0.42 22.09
C MET A 473 -10.02 -0.91 22.63
N ALA A 474 -9.17 -0.02 23.12
CA ALA A 474 -7.93 -0.38 23.80
C ALA A 474 -8.20 -1.24 25.05
N LEU A 475 -9.17 -0.85 25.89
CA LEU A 475 -9.59 -1.61 27.06
C LEU A 475 -10.16 -2.98 26.69
N ALA A 476 -11.02 -3.05 25.69
CA ALA A 476 -11.57 -4.30 25.20
C ALA A 476 -10.47 -5.25 24.69
N LYS A 477 -9.40 -4.71 24.08
CA LYS A 477 -8.23 -5.48 23.67
C LYS A 477 -7.43 -6.00 24.87
N LEU A 478 -7.18 -5.17 25.89
CA LEU A 478 -6.52 -5.60 27.13
C LEU A 478 -7.31 -6.70 27.85
N ARG A 479 -8.64 -6.60 27.90
CA ARG A 479 -9.52 -7.63 28.47
C ARG A 479 -9.39 -8.94 27.70
N ARG A 480 -9.39 -8.88 26.37
CA ARG A 480 -9.28 -10.07 25.52
C ARG A 480 -7.96 -10.82 25.70
N VAL A 481 -6.84 -10.09 25.83
CA VAL A 481 -5.52 -10.69 26.11
C VAL A 481 -5.40 -11.17 27.58
N GLY A 482 -6.42 -10.89 28.41
CA GLY A 482 -6.47 -11.30 29.82
C GLY A 482 -5.52 -10.51 30.72
N VAL A 483 -5.23 -9.25 30.37
CA VAL A 483 -4.37 -8.35 31.15
C VAL A 483 -5.17 -7.63 32.24
N VAL A 484 -6.42 -7.28 31.94
CA VAL A 484 -7.32 -6.58 32.89
C VAL A 484 -8.61 -7.38 33.07
N ASN A 485 -9.19 -7.29 34.28
CA ASN A 485 -10.46 -7.93 34.60
C ASN A 485 -11.60 -7.35 33.73
N PRO A 486 -12.66 -8.13 33.46
CA PRO A 486 -13.87 -7.61 32.85
C PRO A 486 -14.44 -6.42 33.64
N ALA A 487 -15.19 -5.55 32.95
CA ALA A 487 -15.92 -4.49 33.63
C ALA A 487 -16.90 -5.07 34.66
N PRO A 488 -17.10 -4.44 35.84
CA PRO A 488 -16.68 -3.08 36.18
C PRO A 488 -15.34 -2.94 36.94
N ASP A 489 -14.70 -4.03 37.37
CA ASP A 489 -13.47 -3.99 38.20
C ASP A 489 -12.28 -3.40 37.42
N GLU A 490 -12.08 -3.80 36.15
CA GLU A 490 -11.04 -3.33 35.23
C GLU A 490 -9.59 -3.26 35.79
N SER A 491 -9.35 -3.81 36.97
CA SER A 491 -8.03 -3.92 37.61
C SER A 491 -7.17 -4.95 36.87
N PHE A 492 -5.87 -4.97 37.15
CA PHE A 492 -5.00 -5.97 36.57
C PHE A 492 -5.40 -7.38 37.03
N THR A 493 -5.38 -8.33 36.09
CA THR A 493 -5.42 -9.75 36.43
C THR A 493 -4.09 -10.15 37.07
N LYS A 494 -3.99 -11.37 37.62
CA LYS A 494 -2.70 -11.94 38.08
C LYS A 494 -1.64 -11.93 36.97
N ASP A 495 -2.04 -12.21 35.74
CA ASP A 495 -1.18 -12.12 34.57
C ASP A 495 -0.85 -10.66 34.24
N GLY A 496 -1.82 -9.75 34.39
CA GLY A 496 -1.64 -8.31 34.23
C GLY A 496 -0.61 -7.72 35.17
N ASP A 497 -0.66 -8.07 36.45
CA ASP A 497 0.35 -7.67 37.46
C ASP A 497 1.73 -8.21 37.09
N GLY A 498 1.79 -9.44 36.58
CA GLY A 498 3.02 -10.05 36.08
C GLY A 498 3.60 -9.31 34.88
N ILE A 499 2.76 -8.98 33.90
CA ILE A 499 3.08 -8.21 32.70
C ILE A 499 3.47 -6.77 33.04
N ALA A 500 2.88 -6.19 34.09
CA ALA A 500 3.17 -4.83 34.52
C ALA A 500 4.63 -4.64 34.90
N LYS A 501 5.26 -5.69 35.41
CA LYS A 501 6.68 -5.73 35.81
C LYS A 501 7.65 -5.99 34.66
N LEU A 502 7.15 -6.27 33.45
CA LEU A 502 7.99 -6.48 32.27
C LEU A 502 8.39 -5.14 31.63
N PRO A 503 9.60 -5.06 31.05
CA PRO A 503 10.00 -3.92 30.23
C PRO A 503 9.10 -3.78 28.99
N ASP A 504 9.23 -2.66 28.28
CA ASP A 504 8.49 -2.44 27.05
C ASP A 504 8.93 -3.40 25.91
N LEU A 505 8.02 -4.31 25.56
CA LEU A 505 8.21 -5.32 24.51
C LEU A 505 7.57 -4.90 23.16
N GLY A 506 7.04 -3.67 23.07
CA GLY A 506 6.52 -3.05 21.85
C GLY A 506 5.04 -3.33 21.57
N SER A 507 4.48 -4.42 22.11
CA SER A 507 3.04 -4.69 22.07
C SER A 507 2.57 -5.47 23.29
N VAL A 508 1.27 -5.44 23.54
CA VAL A 508 0.65 -6.16 24.66
C VAL A 508 0.66 -7.67 24.41
N GLU A 509 0.41 -8.09 23.17
CA GLU A 509 0.46 -9.48 22.73
C GLU A 509 1.85 -10.07 22.95
N MET A 510 2.90 -9.35 22.54
CA MET A 510 4.28 -9.78 22.78
C MET A 510 4.60 -9.81 24.28
N SER A 511 4.08 -8.85 25.06
CA SER A 511 4.27 -8.82 26.50
C SER A 511 3.64 -10.04 27.19
N LYS A 512 2.42 -10.41 26.78
CA LYS A 512 1.74 -11.62 27.25
C LYS A 512 2.47 -12.91 26.82
N ALA A 513 2.99 -12.94 25.60
CA ALA A 513 3.75 -14.08 25.11
C ALA A 513 5.06 -14.28 25.89
N VAL A 514 5.83 -13.21 26.11
CA VAL A 514 7.06 -13.26 26.92
C VAL A 514 6.74 -13.60 28.38
N PHE A 515 5.69 -13.03 28.97
CA PHE A 515 5.26 -13.40 30.33
C PHE A 515 4.98 -14.90 30.46
N SER A 516 4.28 -15.48 29.49
CA SER A 516 3.95 -16.90 29.46
C SER A 516 5.19 -17.78 29.22
N ALA A 517 6.15 -17.29 28.43
CA ALA A 517 7.45 -17.95 28.22
C ALA A 517 8.26 -18.04 29.53
N LEU A 518 8.23 -16.98 30.34
CA LEU A 518 8.93 -16.89 31.62
C LEU A 518 8.29 -17.79 32.68
N THR A 519 6.96 -17.84 32.74
CA THR A 519 6.22 -18.44 33.86
C THR A 519 5.75 -19.87 33.61
N ARG A 520 5.28 -20.18 32.39
CA ARG A 520 4.62 -21.46 32.07
C ARG A 520 5.47 -22.36 31.19
N TYR A 521 6.07 -21.82 30.12
CA TYR A 521 6.66 -22.64 29.05
C TYR A 521 8.19 -22.75 29.07
N LYS A 522 8.86 -22.05 29.99
CA LYS A 522 10.32 -22.12 30.23
C LYS A 522 11.16 -21.86 28.97
N CYS A 523 10.79 -20.83 28.20
CA CYS A 523 11.47 -20.40 26.97
C CYS A 523 11.76 -18.89 26.97
N GLY A 524 12.03 -18.31 28.15
CA GLY A 524 12.21 -16.87 28.34
C GLY A 524 13.26 -16.25 27.43
N ARG A 525 14.47 -16.83 27.36
CA ARG A 525 15.58 -16.30 26.54
C ARG A 525 15.23 -16.31 25.06
N ASP A 526 14.63 -17.40 24.59
CA ASP A 526 14.20 -17.58 23.20
C ASP A 526 13.25 -16.46 22.76
N LEU A 527 12.24 -16.18 23.58
CA LEU A 527 11.19 -15.21 23.24
C LEU A 527 11.62 -13.77 23.45
N ILE A 528 12.52 -13.49 24.39
CA ILE A 528 13.17 -12.18 24.51
C ILE A 528 14.04 -11.90 23.27
N ALA A 529 14.76 -12.89 22.75
CA ALA A 529 15.53 -12.74 21.51
C ALA A 529 14.62 -12.46 20.30
N ILE A 530 13.53 -13.21 20.15
CA ILE A 530 12.53 -12.97 19.10
C ILE A 530 11.91 -11.56 19.24
N ALA A 531 11.48 -11.17 20.44
CA ALA A 531 10.93 -9.85 20.72
C ALA A 531 11.93 -8.71 20.44
N SER A 532 13.23 -8.97 20.61
CA SER A 532 14.27 -7.99 20.31
C SER A 532 14.42 -7.73 18.80
N VAL A 533 14.28 -8.76 17.96
CA VAL A 533 14.31 -8.61 16.50
C VAL A 533 13.03 -7.93 16.04
N LEU A 534 11.88 -8.48 16.42
CA LEU A 534 10.55 -8.04 16.01
C LEU A 534 10.22 -6.60 16.45
N GLY A 535 10.87 -6.09 17.50
CA GLY A 535 10.76 -4.70 17.94
C GLY A 535 11.55 -3.69 17.11
N VAL A 536 12.27 -4.12 16.07
CA VAL A 536 13.03 -3.25 15.16
C VAL A 536 12.20 -2.93 13.89
N LEU A 537 12.37 -1.71 13.36
CA LEU A 537 11.74 -1.29 12.10
C LEU A 537 12.31 -2.06 10.88
N ASN A 538 11.49 -2.32 9.87
CA ASN A 538 11.84 -3.04 8.63
C ASN A 538 12.30 -4.50 8.81
N THR A 539 11.71 -5.20 9.77
CA THR A 539 12.00 -6.64 10.00
C THR A 539 11.50 -7.56 8.89
N SER A 540 10.50 -7.13 8.10
CA SER A 540 9.94 -7.92 7.00
C SER A 540 10.99 -8.26 5.94
N ASP A 541 11.85 -7.29 5.62
CA ASP A 541 12.87 -7.45 4.59
C ASP A 541 13.98 -8.39 5.05
N VAL A 542 14.19 -8.55 6.36
CA VAL A 542 15.24 -9.42 6.91
C VAL A 542 15.10 -10.83 6.37
N LEU A 543 13.89 -11.41 6.39
CA LEU A 543 13.65 -12.78 5.92
C LEU A 543 14.06 -12.98 4.45
N SER A 544 13.89 -11.96 3.60
CA SER A 544 14.31 -11.98 2.20
C SER A 544 15.82 -11.96 2.02
N THR A 545 16.54 -11.33 2.95
CA THR A 545 18.00 -11.18 2.92
C THR A 545 18.77 -12.36 3.52
N LEU A 546 18.11 -13.22 4.29
CA LEU A 546 18.76 -14.32 4.99
C LEU A 546 19.12 -15.50 4.05
N PRO A 547 20.35 -16.04 4.16
CA PRO A 547 20.75 -17.26 3.45
C PRO A 547 19.83 -18.46 3.78
N LYS A 548 19.64 -19.37 2.81
CA LYS A 548 18.77 -20.55 2.95
C LYS A 548 19.07 -21.41 4.19
N ARG A 549 20.34 -21.50 4.62
CA ARG A 549 20.76 -22.29 5.79
C ARG A 549 20.15 -21.84 7.12
N TYR A 550 19.70 -20.59 7.22
CA TYR A 550 19.04 -20.07 8.42
C TYR A 550 17.54 -20.33 8.45
N LYS A 551 16.94 -20.64 7.29
CA LYS A 551 15.50 -20.82 7.13
C LYS A 551 15.07 -22.12 7.80
N SER A 552 14.23 -22.01 8.83
CA SER A 552 13.65 -23.16 9.54
C SER A 552 12.37 -23.63 8.88
N THR A 553 12.12 -24.95 8.92
CA THR A 553 10.85 -25.54 8.51
C THR A 553 9.71 -25.27 9.50
N ASP A 554 10.05 -24.92 10.75
CA ASP A 554 9.07 -24.59 11.80
C ASP A 554 8.47 -23.17 11.64
N GLY A 555 9.14 -22.32 10.86
CA GLY A 555 8.64 -21.00 10.48
C GLY A 555 9.63 -19.84 10.68
N ASP A 556 9.10 -18.65 10.50
CA ASP A 556 9.86 -17.40 10.45
C ASP A 556 10.40 -17.01 11.83
N PHE A 557 9.63 -17.25 12.90
CA PHE A 557 10.08 -17.01 14.27
C PHE A 557 11.36 -17.78 14.60
N MET A 558 11.39 -19.06 14.22
CA MET A 558 12.54 -19.92 14.49
C MET A 558 13.73 -19.56 13.59
N THR A 559 13.47 -19.13 12.36
CA THR A 559 14.48 -18.57 11.45
C THR A 559 15.18 -17.35 12.07
N LEU A 560 14.41 -16.41 12.61
CA LEU A 560 14.97 -15.22 13.27
C LEU A 560 15.73 -15.57 14.55
N LEU A 561 15.22 -16.51 15.35
CA LEU A 561 15.87 -16.96 16.57
C LEU A 561 17.20 -17.67 16.29
N ASN A 562 17.28 -18.50 15.24
CA ASN A 562 18.53 -19.15 14.83
C ASN A 562 19.64 -18.14 14.51
N VAL A 563 19.30 -17.10 13.73
CA VAL A 563 20.24 -16.02 13.40
C VAL A 563 20.69 -15.29 14.66
N MET A 564 19.76 -14.93 15.54
CA MET A 564 20.09 -14.25 16.80
C MET A 564 20.95 -15.10 17.73
N ASN A 565 20.65 -16.39 17.87
CA ASN A 565 21.44 -17.28 18.71
C ASN A 565 22.88 -17.39 18.21
N GLU A 566 23.10 -17.54 16.90
CA GLU A 566 24.46 -17.59 16.36
C GLU A 566 25.24 -16.28 16.62
N VAL A 567 24.59 -15.13 16.47
CA VAL A 567 25.20 -13.83 16.77
C VAL A 567 25.55 -13.71 18.26
N LEU A 568 24.61 -14.05 19.15
CA LEU A 568 24.80 -13.95 20.60
C LEU A 568 25.84 -14.94 21.14
N GLU A 569 25.93 -16.14 20.57
CA GLU A 569 26.94 -17.15 20.92
C GLU A 569 28.34 -16.74 20.42
N ALA A 570 28.44 -16.18 19.22
CA ALA A 570 29.69 -15.63 18.70
C ALA A 570 30.19 -14.46 19.58
N GLU A 571 29.28 -13.56 20.00
CA GLU A 571 29.63 -12.48 20.91
C GLU A 571 30.10 -13.00 22.29
N LYS A 572 29.45 -14.03 22.84
CA LYS A 572 29.84 -14.64 24.11
C LYS A 572 31.21 -15.33 24.04
N SER A 573 31.51 -16.02 22.96
CA SER A 573 32.77 -16.77 22.78
C SER A 573 33.99 -15.88 22.53
N MET A 574 33.84 -14.83 21.70
CA MET A 574 34.93 -13.89 21.40
C MET A 574 35.06 -12.77 22.45
N GLY A 575 34.00 -12.53 23.22
CA GLY A 575 33.92 -11.42 24.17
C GLY A 575 33.62 -10.06 23.50
N PRO A 576 32.95 -9.13 24.22
CA PRO A 576 32.37 -7.92 23.63
C PRO A 576 33.38 -6.91 23.07
N ARG A 577 34.67 -6.99 23.48
CA ARG A 577 35.73 -6.10 22.96
C ARG A 577 36.33 -6.60 21.64
N GLN A 578 36.36 -7.91 21.42
CA GLN A 578 36.95 -8.50 20.21
C GLN A 578 35.88 -8.77 19.14
N PHE A 579 34.64 -9.05 19.56
CA PHE A 579 33.53 -9.29 18.64
C PHE A 579 33.12 -8.02 17.89
N LYS A 580 33.30 -8.02 16.57
CA LYS A 580 32.80 -6.99 15.66
C LYS A 580 31.67 -7.57 14.81
N LEU A 581 30.42 -7.19 15.13
CA LEU A 581 29.23 -7.67 14.44
C LEU A 581 29.30 -7.49 12.91
N GLN A 582 29.87 -6.39 12.42
CA GLN A 582 30.03 -6.15 10.99
C GLN A 582 30.90 -7.20 10.30
N GLN A 583 32.04 -7.56 10.92
CA GLN A 583 32.95 -8.59 10.40
C GLN A 583 32.31 -9.97 10.46
N PHE A 584 31.58 -10.27 11.55
CA PHE A 584 30.81 -11.50 11.66
C PHE A 584 29.74 -11.61 10.57
N CYS A 585 28.96 -10.55 10.35
CA CYS A 585 27.95 -10.51 9.30
C CYS A 585 28.57 -10.70 7.91
N GLN A 586 29.74 -10.10 7.64
CA GLN A 586 30.46 -10.30 6.38
C GLN A 586 30.89 -11.76 6.19
N GLN A 587 31.56 -12.35 7.19
CA GLN A 587 31.99 -13.75 7.16
C GLN A 587 30.83 -14.74 6.97
N LYS A 588 29.65 -14.40 7.51
CA LYS A 588 28.44 -15.23 7.43
C LYS A 588 27.51 -14.83 6.28
N GLY A 589 27.85 -13.86 5.43
CA GLY A 589 26.97 -13.43 4.33
C GLY A 589 25.63 -12.81 4.78
N LEU A 590 25.63 -12.17 5.95
CA LEU A 590 24.51 -11.43 6.56
C LEU A 590 24.65 -9.91 6.38
N GLU A 591 25.45 -9.45 5.42
CA GLU A 591 25.77 -8.02 5.21
C GLU A 591 24.51 -7.16 5.02
N LYS A 592 23.53 -7.65 4.24
CA LYS A 592 22.27 -6.96 3.99
C LYS A 592 21.37 -6.86 5.24
N ALA A 593 21.53 -7.79 6.18
CA ALA A 593 20.78 -7.81 7.45
C ALA A 593 21.51 -7.09 8.59
N TYR A 594 22.77 -6.64 8.38
CA TYR A 594 23.64 -6.09 9.43
C TYR A 594 22.98 -4.95 10.22
N GLN A 595 22.36 -3.99 9.54
CA GLN A 595 21.74 -2.84 10.21
C GLN A 595 20.61 -3.27 11.15
N THR A 596 19.72 -4.15 10.69
CA THR A 596 18.61 -4.66 11.50
C THR A 596 19.11 -5.53 12.66
N LEU A 597 20.10 -6.39 12.41
CA LEU A 597 20.72 -7.23 13.45
C LEU A 597 21.44 -6.39 14.50
N ASN A 598 22.14 -5.33 14.12
CA ASN A 598 22.81 -4.42 15.05
C ASN A 598 21.80 -3.72 15.97
N GLN A 599 20.68 -3.24 15.41
CA GLN A 599 19.60 -2.67 16.20
C GLN A 599 18.93 -3.70 17.12
N ALA A 600 18.70 -4.94 16.62
CA ALA A 600 18.14 -6.03 17.41
C ALA A 600 19.06 -6.43 18.57
N CYS A 601 20.37 -6.51 18.35
CA CYS A 601 21.35 -6.80 19.40
C CYS A 601 21.38 -5.72 20.48
N ARG A 602 21.31 -4.44 20.10
CA ARG A 602 21.20 -3.32 21.07
C ARG A 602 19.92 -3.41 21.90
N ARG A 603 18.79 -3.70 21.24
CA ARG A 603 17.51 -3.92 21.93
C ARG A 603 17.56 -5.12 22.86
N TYR A 604 18.14 -6.24 22.42
CA TYR A 604 18.34 -7.45 23.23
C TYR A 604 19.13 -7.14 24.50
N LYS A 605 20.29 -6.46 24.39
CA LYS A 605 21.11 -6.05 25.55
C LYS A 605 20.34 -5.15 26.53
N THR A 606 19.50 -4.26 26.01
CA THR A 606 18.65 -3.39 26.83
C THR A 606 17.61 -4.20 27.61
N LEU A 607 16.93 -5.14 26.94
CA LEU A 607 15.96 -6.04 27.55
C LEU A 607 16.64 -6.97 28.56
N GLU A 608 17.77 -7.58 28.20
CA GLU A 608 18.56 -8.47 29.06
C GLU A 608 19.05 -7.73 30.32
N LYS A 609 19.53 -6.48 30.20
CA LYS A 609 19.85 -5.63 31.35
C LYS A 609 18.63 -5.39 32.23
N SER A 610 17.48 -5.10 31.63
CA SER A 610 16.23 -4.89 32.38
C SER A 610 15.79 -6.15 33.14
N PHE A 611 15.84 -7.31 32.48
CA PHE A 611 15.49 -8.61 33.09
C PHE A 611 16.51 -9.08 34.15
N SER A 612 17.79 -8.80 33.96
CA SER A 612 18.84 -9.14 34.95
C SER A 612 18.75 -8.30 36.23
N MET A 613 18.22 -7.08 36.12
CA MET A 613 17.91 -6.22 37.28
C MET A 613 16.56 -6.55 37.93
N SER A 614 15.70 -7.34 37.27
CA SER A 614 14.40 -7.75 37.81
C SER A 614 14.58 -8.73 38.97
N LYS A 615 13.87 -8.51 40.08
CA LYS A 615 13.83 -9.46 41.20
C LYS A 615 13.01 -10.71 40.88
N ASP A 616 12.01 -10.59 40.01
CA ASP A 616 11.00 -11.63 39.80
C ASP A 616 11.35 -12.60 38.66
N TYR A 617 12.02 -12.10 37.61
CA TYR A 617 12.19 -12.85 36.35
C TYR A 617 13.64 -13.13 35.94
N ARG A 618 14.63 -12.74 36.75
CA ARG A 618 16.06 -12.84 36.39
C ARG A 618 16.48 -14.24 35.94
N ASN A 619 16.05 -15.28 36.66
CA ASN A 619 16.43 -16.65 36.36
C ASN A 619 15.66 -17.19 35.15
N GLN A 620 14.36 -16.92 35.08
CA GLN A 620 13.45 -17.38 34.03
C GLN A 620 13.83 -16.78 32.66
N ALA A 621 14.30 -15.53 32.64
CA ALA A 621 14.73 -14.84 31.43
C ALA A 621 15.98 -15.45 30.77
N GLN A 622 16.76 -16.26 31.50
CA GLN A 622 17.95 -16.92 30.99
C GLN A 622 17.67 -18.33 30.45
N ILE A 623 16.47 -18.88 30.70
CA ILE A 623 16.12 -20.25 30.29
C ILE A 623 15.90 -20.31 28.79
N GLN A 624 16.63 -21.23 28.14
CA GLN A 624 16.50 -21.57 26.73
C GLN A 624 15.85 -22.94 26.59
N SER A 625 14.84 -23.03 25.74
CA SER A 625 14.21 -24.31 25.39
C SER A 625 14.79 -24.86 24.09
N GLY A 626 15.08 -23.99 23.12
CA GLY A 626 15.41 -24.38 21.74
C GLY A 626 14.29 -25.16 21.02
N LYS A 627 13.11 -25.30 21.64
CA LYS A 627 11.99 -26.11 21.12
C LYS A 627 10.88 -25.20 20.63
N TRP A 628 10.55 -25.34 19.35
CA TRP A 628 9.47 -24.57 18.73
C TRP A 628 8.12 -24.73 19.47
N GLU A 629 7.78 -25.92 19.97
CA GLU A 629 6.52 -26.14 20.71
C GLU A 629 6.34 -25.20 21.92
N SER A 630 7.38 -25.04 22.75
CA SER A 630 7.32 -24.15 23.92
C SER A 630 7.16 -22.69 23.50
N ILE A 631 7.85 -22.29 22.43
CA ILE A 631 7.79 -20.94 21.86
C ILE A 631 6.39 -20.68 21.26
N ALA A 632 5.86 -21.62 20.48
CA ALA A 632 4.55 -21.54 19.85
C ALA A 632 3.42 -21.43 20.90
N LYS A 633 3.45 -22.26 21.95
CA LYS A 633 2.47 -22.18 23.05
C LYS A 633 2.53 -20.82 23.76
N ALA A 634 3.72 -20.30 24.01
CA ALA A 634 3.86 -18.97 24.58
C ALA A 634 3.36 -17.86 23.63
N LEU A 635 3.61 -17.95 22.32
CA LEU A 635 3.07 -17.01 21.33
C LEU A 635 1.53 -17.06 21.27
N LEU A 636 0.92 -18.24 21.37
CA LEU A 636 -0.53 -18.42 21.33
C LEU A 636 -1.27 -17.73 22.50
N GLU A 637 -0.62 -17.57 23.65
CA GLU A 637 -1.18 -16.82 24.78
C GLU A 637 -1.30 -15.32 24.49
N GLY A 638 -0.43 -14.78 23.63
CA GLY A 638 -0.44 -13.37 23.25
C GLY A 638 -1.19 -13.09 21.94
N TYR A 639 -1.08 -14.01 20.98
CA TYR A 639 -1.57 -13.88 19.61
C TYR A 639 -2.74 -14.84 19.32
N SER A 640 -3.63 -15.05 20.29
CA SER A 640 -4.78 -15.96 20.18
C SER A 640 -5.67 -15.65 18.97
N ASP A 641 -5.84 -14.35 18.69
CA ASP A 641 -6.67 -13.82 17.59
C ASP A 641 -6.01 -13.96 16.21
N ASN A 642 -4.72 -14.30 16.17
CA ASN A 642 -3.94 -14.38 14.95
C ASN A 642 -3.63 -15.83 14.55
N VAL A 643 -4.57 -16.74 14.83
CA VAL A 643 -4.49 -18.14 14.39
C VAL A 643 -5.22 -18.28 13.06
N PHE A 644 -4.55 -18.88 12.08
CA PHE A 644 -5.08 -19.10 10.75
C PHE A 644 -5.08 -20.58 10.38
N VAL A 645 -6.16 -21.03 9.75
CA VAL A 645 -6.36 -22.39 9.26
C VAL A 645 -6.23 -22.38 7.75
N SER A 646 -5.53 -23.36 7.20
CA SER A 646 -5.44 -23.55 5.77
C SER A 646 -6.81 -23.90 5.20
N LEU A 647 -7.21 -23.18 4.16
CA LEU A 647 -8.41 -23.51 3.42
C LEU A 647 -8.29 -24.86 2.70
N LYS A 648 -7.12 -25.50 2.65
CA LYS A 648 -6.99 -26.89 2.21
C LYS A 648 -7.73 -27.85 3.14
N GLU A 649 -7.66 -27.62 4.45
CA GLU A 649 -8.32 -28.49 5.42
C GLU A 649 -9.83 -28.27 5.46
N LEU A 650 -10.27 -27.05 5.12
CA LEU A 650 -11.67 -26.64 5.19
C LEU A 650 -12.42 -26.78 3.86
N GLN A 651 -11.81 -26.42 2.74
CA GLN A 651 -12.44 -26.25 1.43
C GLN A 651 -11.55 -26.80 0.30
N LEU A 652 -10.59 -27.67 0.65
CA LEU A 652 -9.55 -28.19 -0.23
C LEU A 652 -8.65 -27.12 -0.88
N ARG A 653 -8.79 -25.82 -0.55
CA ARG A 653 -7.98 -24.71 -1.11
C ARG A 653 -6.50 -24.60 -0.69
N LYS A 654 -5.57 -25.01 -1.55
CA LYS A 654 -4.10 -24.92 -1.39
C LYS A 654 -3.61 -23.47 -1.27
N HIS A 655 -2.69 -23.26 -0.33
CA HIS A 655 -1.94 -22.02 -0.08
C HIS A 655 -2.78 -20.77 0.28
N GLN A 656 -4.04 -20.96 0.62
CA GLN A 656 -4.87 -19.91 1.21
C GLN A 656 -5.21 -20.25 2.65
N TYR A 657 -5.40 -19.21 3.46
CA TYR A 657 -5.67 -19.30 4.88
C TYR A 657 -6.87 -18.43 5.25
N THR A 658 -7.59 -18.84 6.28
CA THR A 658 -8.67 -18.04 6.88
C THR A 658 -8.45 -17.94 8.37
N CYS A 659 -8.87 -16.83 8.98
CA CYS A 659 -8.69 -16.61 10.41
C CYS A 659 -9.61 -17.56 11.18
N TYR A 660 -9.03 -18.30 12.13
CA TYR A 660 -9.76 -19.27 12.94
C TYR A 660 -10.82 -18.58 13.82
N GLN A 661 -10.44 -17.52 14.53
CA GLN A 661 -11.28 -16.90 15.55
C GLN A 661 -12.24 -15.81 15.04
N SER A 662 -12.23 -15.47 13.74
CA SER A 662 -12.94 -14.28 13.27
C SER A 662 -14.46 -14.44 13.35
N SER A 663 -15.08 -13.66 14.24
CA SER A 663 -16.49 -13.25 14.14
C SER A 663 -16.71 -12.15 13.09
N GLU A 664 -15.63 -11.64 12.48
CA GLU A 664 -15.65 -10.61 11.44
C GLU A 664 -15.56 -11.26 10.03
N PRO A 665 -16.56 -11.05 9.15
CA PRO A 665 -16.63 -11.66 7.82
C PRO A 665 -15.59 -11.15 6.81
N ASP A 666 -14.70 -10.22 7.16
CA ASP A 666 -13.89 -9.49 6.18
C ASP A 666 -12.53 -10.13 5.82
N ILE A 667 -11.99 -11.07 6.60
CA ILE A 667 -10.77 -11.83 6.21
C ILE A 667 -11.19 -13.22 5.70
N GLU A 668 -11.86 -13.27 4.56
CA GLU A 668 -12.27 -14.54 3.94
C GLU A 668 -11.07 -15.32 3.40
N VAL A 669 -10.05 -14.62 2.88
CA VAL A 669 -8.89 -15.24 2.21
C VAL A 669 -7.61 -14.46 2.48
N ALA A 670 -6.64 -15.11 3.12
CA ALA A 670 -5.29 -14.61 3.36
C ALA A 670 -4.24 -15.52 2.71
N VAL A 671 -3.07 -14.96 2.40
CA VAL A 671 -1.91 -15.69 1.87
C VAL A 671 -0.68 -15.40 2.72
N LEU A 672 0.31 -16.29 2.70
CA LEU A 672 1.59 -16.03 3.35
C LEU A 672 2.39 -14.98 2.58
N ASP A 673 3.19 -14.21 3.31
CA ASP A 673 4.25 -13.38 2.74
C ASP A 673 5.14 -14.22 1.81
N SER A 674 5.47 -13.69 0.63
CA SER A 674 6.26 -14.40 -0.38
C SER A 674 7.64 -14.83 0.15
N HIS A 675 8.17 -14.13 1.15
CA HIS A 675 9.47 -14.41 1.77
C HIS A 675 9.40 -15.36 2.97
N SER A 676 8.19 -15.76 3.39
CA SER A 676 8.00 -16.69 4.50
C SER A 676 8.66 -18.04 4.21
N THR A 677 9.22 -18.63 5.26
CA THR A 677 9.80 -19.97 5.26
C THR A 677 8.76 -21.08 5.19
N LEU A 678 7.50 -20.78 5.53
CA LEU A 678 6.38 -21.72 5.42
C LEU A 678 5.73 -21.72 4.03
N ASN A 679 6.24 -20.93 3.08
CA ASN A 679 5.85 -21.07 1.68
C ASN A 679 6.39 -22.37 1.12
N ARG A 680 5.46 -23.32 0.92
CA ARG A 680 5.75 -24.61 0.29
C ARG A 680 5.45 -24.53 -1.21
N SER A 681 6.02 -25.44 -2.00
CA SER A 681 5.77 -25.49 -3.45
C SER A 681 4.29 -25.75 -3.74
N ILE A 682 3.80 -25.29 -4.88
CA ILE A 682 2.39 -25.46 -5.32
C ILE A 682 1.93 -26.94 -5.28
N ASN A 683 2.87 -27.87 -5.43
CA ASN A 683 2.60 -29.30 -5.46
C ASN A 683 2.56 -29.95 -4.06
N SER A 684 2.95 -29.22 -3.01
CA SER A 684 3.04 -29.72 -1.64
C SER A 684 1.89 -29.20 -0.78
N ALA A 685 1.48 -29.98 0.23
CA ALA A 685 0.43 -29.56 1.14
C ALA A 685 0.86 -28.31 1.93
N PRO A 686 0.06 -27.22 1.99
CA PRO A 686 0.31 -26.10 2.89
C PRO A 686 0.33 -26.57 4.35
N VAL A 687 0.93 -25.75 5.21
CA VAL A 687 0.84 -25.93 6.65
C VAL A 687 -0.62 -25.80 7.07
N SER A 688 -1.10 -26.73 7.90
CA SER A 688 -2.50 -26.80 8.31
C SER A 688 -2.93 -25.61 9.14
N LEU A 689 -2.19 -25.34 10.21
CA LEU A 689 -2.43 -24.23 11.11
C LEU A 689 -1.17 -23.42 11.33
N ILE A 690 -1.35 -22.11 11.36
CA ILE A 690 -0.28 -21.16 11.61
C ILE A 690 -0.72 -20.12 12.64
N VAL A 691 0.25 -19.63 13.40
CA VAL A 691 0.14 -18.38 14.15
C VAL A 691 0.92 -17.31 13.40
N THR A 692 0.39 -16.09 13.32
CA THR A 692 1.05 -14.95 12.67
C THR A 692 1.17 -13.77 13.63
N ARG A 693 2.24 -12.99 13.50
CA ARG A 693 2.33 -11.71 14.20
C ARG A 693 1.61 -10.60 13.42
N ASP A 694 1.92 -10.49 12.13
CA ASP A 694 1.57 -9.32 11.32
C ASP A 694 0.59 -9.69 10.20
N ILE A 695 -0.50 -8.93 10.12
CA ILE A 695 -1.55 -9.10 9.11
C ILE A 695 -1.62 -7.82 8.27
N LEU A 696 -1.16 -7.90 7.03
CA LEU A 696 -1.19 -6.80 6.07
C LEU A 696 -2.41 -6.94 5.16
N ARG A 697 -3.47 -6.16 5.40
CA ARG A 697 -4.66 -6.17 4.53
C ARG A 697 -4.35 -5.50 3.19
N THR A 698 -4.85 -6.07 2.09
CA THR A 698 -4.62 -5.59 0.72
C THR A 698 -5.94 -5.35 -0.01
N SER A 699 -5.91 -4.50 -1.05
CA SER A 699 -7.05 -4.29 -1.95
C SER A 699 -7.12 -5.35 -3.07
N SER A 700 -6.30 -6.41 -3.01
CA SER A 700 -6.26 -7.46 -4.03
C SER A 700 -7.53 -8.30 -4.01
N VAL A 701 -8.06 -8.58 -5.20
CA VAL A 701 -9.20 -9.49 -5.38
C VAL A 701 -8.82 -10.94 -5.01
N ARG A 702 -7.54 -11.31 -5.10
CA ARG A 702 -7.07 -12.69 -4.88
C ARG A 702 -6.78 -13.03 -3.42
N ALA A 703 -6.42 -12.04 -2.60
CA ALA A 703 -6.13 -12.23 -1.18
C ALA A 703 -6.34 -10.91 -0.43
N LYS A 704 -7.29 -10.89 0.50
CA LYS A 704 -7.62 -9.71 1.31
C LYS A 704 -6.54 -9.41 2.36
N ALA A 705 -5.67 -10.37 2.68
CA ALA A 705 -4.57 -10.19 3.63
C ALA A 705 -3.30 -10.98 3.28
N ILE A 706 -2.14 -10.45 3.66
CA ILE A 706 -0.82 -11.09 3.64
C ILE A 706 -0.37 -11.31 5.09
N LEU A 707 0.05 -12.53 5.40
CA LEU A 707 0.47 -12.95 6.74
C LEU A 707 2.00 -13.01 6.81
N SER A 708 2.60 -12.23 7.71
CA SER A 708 4.05 -12.15 7.88
C SER A 708 4.46 -12.59 9.29
N PHE A 709 5.69 -13.08 9.43
CA PHE A 709 6.22 -13.70 10.66
C PHE A 709 5.30 -14.82 11.15
N VAL A 710 5.30 -15.91 10.41
CA VAL A 710 4.42 -17.06 10.68
C VAL A 710 5.17 -18.22 11.31
N GLY A 711 4.46 -19.01 12.10
CA GLY A 711 4.96 -20.26 12.68
C GLY A 711 3.91 -21.36 12.63
N GLU A 712 4.33 -22.59 12.36
CA GLU A 712 3.43 -23.75 12.32
C GLU A 712 2.91 -24.08 13.72
N ILE A 713 1.62 -24.35 13.89
CA ILE A 713 1.06 -24.76 15.18
C ILE A 713 0.25 -26.04 15.07
N LYS A 714 0.12 -26.75 16.19
CA LYS A 714 -0.73 -27.94 16.28
C LYS A 714 -2.00 -27.63 17.06
N PRO A 715 -3.16 -28.20 16.71
CA PRO A 715 -4.40 -28.01 17.46
C PRO A 715 -4.28 -28.32 18.95
N SER A 716 -3.49 -29.33 19.32
CA SER A 716 -3.24 -29.71 20.73
C SER A 716 -2.52 -28.63 21.56
N TRP A 717 -1.96 -27.60 20.92
CA TRP A 717 -1.27 -26.51 21.61
C TRP A 717 -2.21 -25.34 21.96
N ILE A 718 -3.45 -25.35 21.46
CA ILE A 718 -4.42 -24.28 21.67
C ILE A 718 -5.30 -24.64 22.88
N GLN A 719 -5.08 -23.97 24.02
CA GLN A 719 -5.61 -24.39 25.32
C GLN A 719 -6.73 -23.51 25.90
N TYR A 720 -7.05 -22.36 25.31
CA TYR A 720 -8.14 -21.50 25.79
C TYR A 720 -9.52 -22.06 25.37
N GLU A 721 -10.57 -21.80 26.14
CA GLU A 721 -11.93 -22.25 25.82
C GLU A 721 -12.60 -21.36 24.77
N VAL A 722 -13.37 -21.96 23.86
CA VAL A 722 -14.11 -21.24 22.80
C VAL A 722 -15.48 -21.87 22.61
N GLU A 723 -16.49 -21.03 22.42
CA GLU A 723 -17.80 -21.41 21.89
C GLU A 723 -17.84 -21.10 20.39
N ARG A 724 -18.12 -22.11 19.57
CA ARG A 724 -18.24 -21.99 18.11
C ARG A 724 -19.64 -22.33 17.66
N LYS A 725 -20.19 -21.50 16.76
CA LYS A 725 -21.51 -21.70 16.16
C LYS A 725 -21.36 -21.88 14.66
N ILE A 726 -21.67 -23.09 14.20
CA ILE A 726 -21.67 -23.43 12.77
C ILE A 726 -23.13 -23.37 12.30
N LYS A 727 -23.42 -22.49 11.34
CA LYS A 727 -24.71 -22.51 10.65
C LYS A 727 -24.70 -23.66 9.64
N LEU A 728 -25.70 -24.52 9.73
CA LEU A 728 -25.92 -25.66 8.86
C LEU A 728 -27.09 -25.38 7.94
N ASN A 729 -27.05 -25.88 6.71
CA ASN A 729 -28.23 -25.95 5.86
C ASN A 729 -29.05 -27.24 6.16
N ASP A 730 -30.24 -27.33 5.59
CA ASP A 730 -31.17 -28.45 5.89
C ASP A 730 -30.58 -29.82 5.47
N THR A 731 -29.78 -29.88 4.40
CA THR A 731 -29.13 -31.11 3.91
C THR A 731 -27.95 -31.56 4.80
N GLU A 732 -27.13 -30.63 5.28
CA GLU A 732 -26.04 -30.89 6.23
C GLU A 732 -26.60 -31.37 7.57
N GLN A 733 -27.72 -30.79 8.02
CA GLN A 733 -28.39 -31.20 9.24
C GLN A 733 -28.94 -32.64 9.15
N GLU A 734 -29.54 -32.99 8.01
CA GLU A 734 -30.04 -34.34 7.76
C GLU A 734 -28.90 -35.37 7.74
N LYS A 735 -27.77 -35.05 7.10
CA LYS A 735 -26.55 -35.89 7.09
C LYS A 735 -25.92 -36.09 8.45
N LEU A 736 -25.82 -35.03 9.27
CA LEU A 736 -25.30 -35.14 10.64
C LEU A 736 -26.06 -36.18 11.46
N ASN A 737 -27.37 -36.29 11.23
CA ASN A 737 -28.27 -37.19 11.95
C ASN A 737 -28.30 -38.60 11.33
N THR A 738 -28.36 -38.72 10.00
CA THR A 738 -28.47 -40.02 9.29
C THR A 738 -27.16 -40.81 9.26
N GLU A 739 -26.01 -40.16 9.09
CA GLU A 739 -24.70 -40.83 8.98
C GLU A 739 -23.98 -41.03 10.32
N ASN A 740 -24.63 -40.77 11.47
CA ASN A 740 -24.01 -40.87 12.79
C ASN A 740 -22.68 -40.09 12.95
N ILE A 741 -22.49 -39.04 12.15
CA ILE A 741 -21.27 -38.22 12.18
C ILE A 741 -21.13 -37.54 13.54
N LEU A 742 -22.24 -36.99 14.06
CA LEU A 742 -22.24 -36.26 15.32
C LEU A 742 -21.95 -37.18 16.51
N SER A 743 -22.55 -38.38 16.54
CA SER A 743 -22.31 -39.37 17.59
C SER A 743 -20.88 -39.92 17.54
N THR A 744 -20.35 -40.14 16.35
CA THR A 744 -18.94 -40.54 16.14
C THR A 744 -17.98 -39.45 16.58
N ALA A 745 -18.24 -38.19 16.24
CA ALA A 745 -17.43 -37.05 16.63
C ALA A 745 -17.41 -36.87 18.16
N LYS A 746 -18.58 -36.98 18.82
CA LYS A 746 -18.70 -36.93 20.29
C LYS A 746 -17.89 -38.02 20.99
N ARG A 747 -17.79 -39.22 20.39
CA ARG A 747 -16.98 -40.32 20.92
C ARG A 747 -15.47 -40.08 20.76
N ILE A 748 -15.06 -39.49 19.63
CA ILE A 748 -13.64 -39.23 19.33
C ILE A 748 -13.11 -38.01 20.11
N PHE A 749 -13.97 -37.01 20.35
CA PHE A 749 -13.61 -35.77 21.04
C PHE A 749 -14.55 -35.54 22.24
N PRO A 750 -14.38 -36.30 23.34
CA PRO A 750 -15.27 -36.21 24.51
C PRO A 750 -15.18 -34.85 25.23
N ASP A 751 -14.06 -34.14 25.07
CA ASP A 751 -13.80 -32.83 25.69
C ASP A 751 -14.52 -31.67 24.97
N ALA A 752 -15.26 -31.94 23.88
CA ALA A 752 -16.07 -30.96 23.17
C ALA A 752 -17.56 -31.18 23.48
N HIS A 753 -18.15 -30.24 24.22
CA HIS A 753 -19.59 -30.18 24.50
C HIS A 753 -20.32 -29.64 23.28
N VAL A 754 -21.36 -30.33 22.82
CA VAL A 754 -21.99 -30.02 21.53
C VAL A 754 -23.51 -30.04 21.64
N GLU A 755 -24.11 -28.92 21.28
CA GLU A 755 -25.55 -28.70 21.23
C GLU A 755 -25.99 -28.35 19.80
N LEU A 756 -27.01 -29.03 19.29
CA LEU A 756 -27.60 -28.75 17.98
C LEU A 756 -28.99 -28.14 18.20
N ASN A 757 -29.13 -26.84 17.91
CA ASN A 757 -30.39 -26.10 18.02
C ASN A 757 -30.82 -25.63 16.63
N HIS A 758 -31.85 -26.26 16.07
CA HIS A 758 -32.29 -26.07 14.68
C HIS A 758 -31.09 -26.17 13.71
N ASN A 759 -30.80 -25.10 12.95
CA ASN A 759 -29.77 -25.01 11.93
C ASN A 759 -28.43 -24.49 12.48
N VAL A 760 -28.23 -24.51 13.80
CA VAL A 760 -26.98 -24.03 14.43
C VAL A 760 -26.39 -25.09 15.33
N LEU A 761 -25.20 -25.58 14.97
CA LEU A 761 -24.39 -26.46 15.78
C LEU A 761 -23.45 -25.63 16.65
N SER A 762 -23.67 -25.67 17.96
CA SER A 762 -22.85 -25.00 18.97
C SER A 762 -21.86 -26.00 19.59
N ILE A 763 -20.57 -25.68 19.57
CA ILE A 763 -19.48 -26.52 20.06
C ILE A 763 -18.69 -25.72 21.11
N ASN A 764 -18.60 -26.24 22.33
CA ASN A 764 -17.96 -25.62 23.48
C ASN A 764 -16.87 -26.54 24.03
N GLY A 765 -15.74 -25.99 24.45
CA GLY A 765 -14.65 -26.75 25.07
C GLY A 765 -13.30 -26.11 24.82
N SER A 766 -12.21 -26.85 25.05
CA SER A 766 -10.87 -26.35 24.73
C SER A 766 -10.76 -26.08 23.23
N SER A 767 -10.19 -24.94 22.84
CA SER A 767 -10.13 -24.49 21.45
C SER A 767 -9.51 -25.53 20.52
N GLY A 768 -8.53 -26.30 20.99
CA GLY A 768 -7.94 -27.40 20.23
C GLY A 768 -8.92 -28.54 19.96
N SER A 769 -9.71 -28.94 20.96
CA SER A 769 -10.74 -29.97 20.82
C SER A 769 -11.92 -29.48 20.00
N VAL A 770 -12.36 -28.24 20.21
CA VAL A 770 -13.40 -27.56 19.42
C VAL A 770 -12.97 -27.48 17.95
N LEU A 771 -11.75 -27.05 17.66
CA LEU A 771 -11.21 -27.01 16.30
C LEU A 771 -11.14 -28.40 15.67
N LYS A 772 -10.66 -29.42 16.39
CA LYS A 772 -10.59 -30.80 15.87
C LYS A 772 -11.98 -31.35 15.57
N PHE A 773 -12.94 -31.11 16.48
CA PHE A 773 -14.33 -31.50 16.29
C PHE A 773 -14.94 -30.78 15.08
N GLU A 774 -14.76 -29.46 15.02
CA GLU A 774 -15.19 -28.61 13.91
C GLU A 774 -14.58 -29.13 12.60
N LEU A 775 -13.26 -29.25 12.48
CA LEU A 775 -12.59 -29.80 11.29
C LEU A 775 -13.09 -31.20 10.93
N PHE A 776 -13.27 -32.10 11.89
CA PHE A 776 -13.77 -33.46 11.64
C PHE A 776 -15.19 -33.45 11.08
N VAL A 777 -16.11 -32.73 11.74
CA VAL A 777 -17.50 -32.61 11.30
C VAL A 777 -17.54 -31.99 9.91
N LEU A 778 -16.78 -30.92 9.70
CA LEU A 778 -16.77 -30.20 8.44
C LEU A 778 -16.15 -31.02 7.30
N GLN A 779 -15.11 -31.81 7.56
CA GLN A 779 -14.56 -32.76 6.59
C GLN A 779 -15.56 -33.88 6.23
N LYS A 780 -16.42 -34.29 7.17
CA LYS A 780 -17.46 -35.31 6.94
C LYS A 780 -18.72 -34.75 6.30
N LEU A 781 -18.98 -33.46 6.46
CA LEU A 781 -20.04 -32.72 5.79
C LEU A 781 -19.68 -32.24 4.38
N VAL A 782 -18.54 -32.69 3.84
CA VAL A 782 -18.23 -32.56 2.41
C VAL A 782 -19.36 -33.24 1.61
N GLU A 783 -20.11 -32.46 0.84
CA GLU A 783 -21.18 -32.99 -0.02
C GLU A 783 -20.62 -33.47 -1.36
N ASP A 784 -20.85 -34.75 -1.67
CA ASP A 784 -20.57 -35.35 -2.97
C ASP A 784 -21.75 -35.10 -3.91
N MET A 785 -21.54 -34.36 -5.00
CA MET A 785 -22.48 -34.33 -6.11
C MET A 785 -22.26 -35.57 -6.97
N VAL A 786 -23.28 -36.42 -7.08
CA VAL A 786 -23.22 -37.67 -7.83
C VAL A 786 -24.12 -37.58 -9.05
N PHE A 787 -23.56 -37.82 -10.23
CA PHE A 787 -24.30 -38.01 -11.47
C PHE A 787 -24.10 -39.45 -11.95
N SER A 788 -25.19 -40.20 -12.09
CA SER A 788 -25.18 -41.56 -12.63
C SER A 788 -26.00 -41.62 -13.91
N LEU A 789 -25.39 -42.13 -14.97
CA LEU A 789 -26.03 -42.40 -16.24
C LEU A 789 -26.18 -43.92 -16.42
N SER A 790 -27.41 -44.38 -16.69
CA SER A 790 -27.74 -45.80 -16.86
C SER A 790 -28.74 -45.99 -17.99
N SER A 791 -28.62 -47.09 -18.72
CA SER A 791 -29.58 -47.45 -19.78
C SER A 791 -30.82 -48.11 -19.18
N HIS A 792 -32.01 -47.65 -19.58
CA HIS A 792 -33.28 -48.33 -19.29
C HIS A 792 -33.70 -49.31 -20.40
N ALA A 793 -32.93 -49.40 -21.49
CA ALA A 793 -33.23 -50.31 -22.59
C ALA A 793 -32.76 -51.74 -22.26
N PRO A 794 -33.48 -52.79 -22.72
CA PRO A 794 -33.13 -54.18 -22.44
C PRO A 794 -31.69 -54.51 -22.89
N PRO A 795 -30.95 -55.34 -22.14
CA PRO A 795 -29.65 -55.84 -22.57
C PRO A 795 -29.81 -56.52 -23.94
N ASN A 796 -28.95 -56.18 -24.91
CA ASN A 796 -28.98 -56.62 -26.32
C ASN A 796 -29.98 -55.90 -27.24
N SER A 797 -30.65 -54.83 -26.78
CA SER A 797 -31.36 -53.95 -27.70
C SER A 797 -30.39 -53.00 -28.41
N GLU A 798 -30.70 -52.62 -29.66
CA GLU A 798 -29.89 -51.69 -30.45
C GLU A 798 -29.72 -50.33 -29.74
N ALA A 799 -30.73 -49.93 -28.96
CA ALA A 799 -30.68 -48.76 -28.09
C ALA A 799 -29.69 -48.92 -26.92
N HIS A 800 -29.62 -50.12 -26.32
CA HIS A 800 -28.67 -50.43 -25.25
C HIS A 800 -27.23 -50.52 -25.77
N GLU A 801 -26.99 -51.14 -26.93
CA GLU A 801 -25.66 -51.14 -27.56
C GLU A 801 -25.21 -49.72 -27.98
N THR A 802 -26.14 -48.91 -28.48
CA THR A 802 -25.87 -47.50 -28.85
C THR A 802 -25.54 -46.67 -27.60
N PHE A 803 -26.25 -46.90 -26.50
CA PHE A 803 -25.93 -46.30 -25.20
C PHE A 803 -24.50 -46.68 -24.75
N GLN A 804 -24.15 -47.96 -24.79
CA GLN A 804 -22.81 -48.43 -24.43
C GLN A 804 -21.72 -47.80 -25.34
N ARG A 805 -21.94 -47.79 -26.66
CA ARG A 805 -21.00 -47.16 -27.63
C ARG A 805 -20.82 -45.66 -27.38
N ASN A 806 -21.91 -44.93 -27.10
CA ASN A 806 -21.87 -43.50 -26.83
C ASN A 806 -21.17 -43.20 -25.50
N THR A 807 -21.45 -43.97 -24.44
CA THR A 807 -20.74 -43.82 -23.15
C THR A 807 -19.24 -44.15 -23.24
N GLN A 808 -18.85 -45.17 -24.02
CA GLN A 808 -17.44 -45.44 -24.33
C GLN A 808 -16.80 -44.32 -25.17
N GLY A 809 -17.56 -43.70 -26.09
CA GLY A 809 -17.11 -42.54 -26.85
C GLY A 809 -16.85 -41.32 -25.97
N ILE A 810 -17.74 -41.05 -25.01
CA ILE A 810 -17.58 -39.99 -24.01
C ILE A 810 -16.33 -40.23 -23.15
N LEU A 811 -16.08 -41.48 -22.73
CA LEU A 811 -14.86 -41.85 -22.00
C LEU A 811 -13.59 -41.73 -22.86
N LYS A 812 -13.67 -41.81 -24.19
CA LYS A 812 -12.55 -41.55 -25.11
C LYS A 812 -12.32 -40.05 -25.36
N MET A 813 -13.30 -39.19 -25.08
CA MET A 813 -13.18 -37.72 -25.14
C MET A 813 -12.53 -37.09 -23.90
N LEU A 814 -11.80 -37.88 -23.09
CA LEU A 814 -11.11 -37.42 -21.88
C LEU A 814 -10.24 -36.16 -22.09
N HIS A 815 -9.69 -35.93 -23.29
CA HIS A 815 -8.89 -34.74 -23.60
C HIS A 815 -9.67 -33.41 -23.53
N ILE A 816 -10.99 -33.41 -23.73
CA ILE A 816 -11.86 -32.22 -23.56
C ILE A 816 -12.29 -32.06 -22.10
N PHE A 817 -12.48 -33.18 -21.40
CA PHE A 817 -12.96 -33.21 -20.02
C PHE A 817 -11.83 -32.95 -19.00
N ASN A 818 -10.59 -33.32 -19.33
CA ASN A 818 -9.42 -33.20 -18.46
C ASN A 818 -9.06 -31.74 -18.12
N PRO A 819 -9.16 -30.75 -19.03
CA PRO A 819 -8.97 -29.33 -18.69
C PRO A 819 -10.03 -28.80 -17.72
N MET A 820 -11.32 -29.13 -17.94
CA MET A 820 -12.40 -28.76 -17.00
C MET A 820 -12.20 -29.41 -15.63
N LYS A 821 -11.90 -30.72 -15.62
CA LYS A 821 -11.57 -31.47 -14.40
C LYS A 821 -10.37 -30.84 -13.68
N TRP A 822 -9.30 -30.54 -14.41
CA TRP A 822 -8.10 -29.90 -13.89
C TRP A 822 -8.42 -28.51 -13.32
N ARG A 823 -9.25 -27.70 -13.99
CA ARG A 823 -9.68 -26.39 -13.51
C ARG A 823 -10.49 -26.49 -12.22
N TRP A 824 -11.51 -27.36 -12.17
CA TRP A 824 -12.30 -27.60 -10.96
C TRP A 824 -11.45 -28.15 -9.79
N GLU A 825 -10.48 -29.02 -10.09
CA GLU A 825 -9.53 -29.56 -9.11
C GLU A 825 -8.50 -28.52 -8.63
N ASN A 826 -8.15 -27.50 -9.43
CA ASN A 826 -7.11 -26.51 -9.08
C ASN A 826 -7.65 -25.14 -8.61
N GLU A 827 -8.72 -24.61 -9.21
CA GLU A 827 -9.29 -23.30 -8.87
C GLU A 827 -10.32 -23.37 -7.74
N ALA A 828 -11.26 -24.31 -7.84
CA ALA A 828 -12.34 -24.51 -6.86
C ALA A 828 -12.01 -25.61 -5.83
N GLN A 829 -11.00 -26.41 -6.14
CA GLN A 829 -10.40 -27.45 -5.30
C GLN A 829 -11.37 -28.57 -4.94
N VAL A 830 -12.13 -29.01 -5.94
CA VAL A 830 -13.09 -30.11 -5.81
C VAL A 830 -12.49 -31.38 -6.42
N LYS A 831 -12.64 -32.55 -5.79
CA LYS A 831 -12.09 -33.82 -6.30
C LYS A 831 -13.13 -34.55 -7.16
N ILE A 832 -12.74 -34.91 -8.39
CA ILE A 832 -13.67 -35.47 -9.38
C ILE A 832 -13.27 -36.91 -9.74
N ASN A 833 -14.15 -37.85 -9.44
CA ASN A 833 -14.01 -39.27 -9.77
C ASN A 833 -15.01 -39.66 -10.86
N VAL A 834 -14.55 -40.46 -11.82
CA VAL A 834 -15.39 -41.03 -12.88
C VAL A 834 -15.20 -42.54 -12.84
N GLU A 835 -16.27 -43.29 -12.58
CA GLU A 835 -16.27 -44.74 -12.45
C GLU A 835 -17.26 -45.33 -13.46
N GLN A 836 -16.83 -46.35 -14.19
CA GLN A 836 -17.72 -47.16 -15.03
C GLN A 836 -17.93 -48.50 -14.33
N SER A 837 -19.17 -48.79 -13.95
CA SER A 837 -19.52 -50.09 -13.36
C SER A 837 -19.53 -51.18 -14.45
N PRO A 838 -19.29 -52.46 -14.07
CA PRO A 838 -19.46 -53.60 -14.98
C PRO A 838 -20.93 -53.80 -15.41
N THR A 839 -21.88 -53.11 -14.78
CA THR A 839 -23.32 -53.14 -15.06
C THR A 839 -23.79 -52.00 -15.97
N ASP A 840 -22.94 -51.50 -16.87
CA ASP A 840 -23.25 -50.45 -17.86
C ASP A 840 -23.72 -49.10 -17.30
N GLN A 841 -23.32 -48.76 -16.07
CA GLN A 841 -23.56 -47.44 -15.49
C GLN A 841 -22.28 -46.60 -15.45
N LEU A 842 -22.35 -45.35 -15.95
CA LEU A 842 -21.29 -44.34 -15.82
C LEU A 842 -21.62 -43.42 -14.65
N LYS A 843 -20.77 -43.39 -13.63
CA LYS A 843 -20.94 -42.58 -12.42
C LYS A 843 -19.84 -41.52 -12.33
N ILE A 844 -20.23 -40.24 -12.27
CA ILE A 844 -19.34 -39.10 -12.04
C ILE A 844 -19.65 -38.55 -10.64
N THR A 845 -18.63 -38.50 -9.79
CA THR A 845 -18.73 -38.01 -8.41
C THR A 845 -17.82 -36.82 -8.21
N VAL A 846 -18.35 -35.70 -7.72
CA VAL A 846 -17.64 -34.44 -7.47
C VAL A 846 -17.73 -34.14 -5.97
N SER A 847 -16.59 -34.15 -5.28
CA SER A 847 -16.49 -34.11 -3.81
C SER A 847 -15.71 -32.89 -3.32
N GLY A 848 -16.29 -32.07 -2.45
CA GLY A 848 -15.62 -30.92 -1.81
C GLY A 848 -16.56 -30.08 -0.91
N ARG A 849 -16.04 -29.52 0.19
CA ARG A 849 -16.86 -28.63 1.05
C ARG A 849 -16.91 -27.25 0.40
N ASN A 850 -18.12 -26.78 0.11
CA ASN A 850 -18.46 -25.78 -0.92
C ASN A 850 -18.63 -26.34 -2.35
N SER A 851 -18.96 -27.63 -2.52
CA SER A 851 -19.58 -28.12 -3.77
C SER A 851 -20.93 -27.45 -4.06
N ASN A 852 -21.50 -26.75 -3.07
CA ASN A 852 -22.55 -25.73 -3.24
C ASN A 852 -22.05 -24.37 -3.79
N ASN A 853 -20.80 -24.25 -4.27
CA ASN A 853 -20.41 -23.12 -5.10
C ASN A 853 -21.36 -23.11 -6.30
N ARG A 854 -22.25 -22.11 -6.31
CA ARG A 854 -23.32 -21.99 -7.30
C ARG A 854 -22.80 -22.17 -8.72
N LEU A 855 -21.60 -21.65 -9.02
CA LEU A 855 -20.95 -21.82 -10.32
C LEU A 855 -20.58 -23.28 -10.61
N VAL A 856 -19.89 -23.97 -9.69
CA VAL A 856 -19.52 -25.39 -9.88
C VAL A 856 -20.77 -26.27 -9.97
N ARG A 857 -21.80 -25.98 -9.19
CA ARG A 857 -23.08 -26.69 -9.21
C ARG A 857 -23.85 -26.44 -10.52
N GLU A 858 -23.93 -25.19 -10.98
CA GLU A 858 -24.56 -24.82 -12.25
C GLU A 858 -23.80 -25.44 -13.43
N GLU A 859 -22.46 -25.35 -13.46
CA GLU A 859 -21.64 -25.97 -14.50
C GLU A 859 -21.72 -27.51 -14.46
N PHE A 860 -21.75 -28.14 -13.28
CA PHE A 860 -21.93 -29.59 -13.15
C PHE A 860 -23.34 -30.03 -13.59
N LEU A 861 -24.38 -29.27 -13.25
CA LEU A 861 -25.75 -29.49 -13.75
C LEU A 861 -25.81 -29.36 -15.27
N GLU A 862 -25.20 -28.34 -15.85
CA GLU A 862 -25.15 -28.14 -17.31
C GLU A 862 -24.41 -29.29 -18.01
N LEU A 863 -23.28 -29.73 -17.46
CA LEU A 863 -22.54 -30.88 -17.94
C LEU A 863 -23.37 -32.16 -17.86
N SER A 864 -24.11 -32.36 -16.76
CA SER A 864 -24.99 -33.52 -16.58
C SER A 864 -26.13 -33.57 -17.62
N VAL A 865 -26.67 -32.40 -17.98
CA VAL A 865 -27.69 -32.25 -19.01
C VAL A 865 -27.09 -32.50 -20.40
N TRP A 866 -25.89 -31.99 -20.67
CA TRP A 866 -25.18 -32.26 -21.92
C TRP A 866 -24.91 -33.75 -22.13
N LEU A 867 -24.34 -34.42 -21.12
CA LEU A 867 -24.04 -35.85 -21.16
C LEU A 867 -25.30 -36.69 -21.43
N ARG A 868 -26.43 -36.31 -20.80
CA ARG A 868 -27.73 -36.94 -21.04
C ARG A 868 -28.18 -36.78 -22.50
N ASN A 869 -27.96 -35.61 -23.09
CA ASN A 869 -28.35 -35.32 -24.47
C ASN A 869 -27.43 -36.02 -25.49
N CYS A 870 -26.12 -36.12 -25.24
CA CYS A 870 -25.18 -36.81 -26.12
C CYS A 870 -25.52 -38.29 -26.33
N VAL A 871 -26.07 -38.94 -25.32
CA VAL A 871 -26.44 -40.36 -25.37
C VAL A 871 -27.69 -40.62 -26.24
N VAL A 872 -28.57 -39.63 -26.38
CA VAL A 872 -29.85 -39.71 -27.12
C VAL A 872 -29.68 -39.57 -28.64
N ILE A 873 -28.54 -39.08 -29.15
CA ILE A 873 -28.38 -38.56 -30.53
C ILE A 873 -28.31 -39.62 -31.65
N ARG A 874 -28.57 -40.90 -31.40
CA ARG A 874 -28.77 -41.90 -32.47
C ARG A 874 -30.06 -42.70 -32.30
N THR A 875 -31.18 -42.10 -32.70
CA THR A 875 -32.35 -42.87 -33.16
C THR A 875 -32.29 -42.99 -34.69
N PRO A 876 -32.24 -44.20 -35.29
CA PRO A 876 -31.99 -44.40 -36.72
C PRO A 876 -33.07 -43.87 -37.69
N ASN A 877 -34.27 -43.51 -37.21
CA ASN A 877 -35.45 -43.34 -38.06
C ASN A 877 -36.01 -41.91 -38.18
N SER A 878 -35.31 -40.86 -37.74
CA SER A 878 -35.89 -39.49 -37.77
C SER A 878 -35.67 -38.71 -39.07
N GLY A 879 -34.89 -39.21 -40.04
CA GLY A 879 -34.74 -38.60 -41.37
C GLY A 879 -34.23 -37.14 -41.40
N LEU A 880 -33.76 -36.62 -40.26
CA LEU A 880 -33.22 -35.26 -40.14
C LEU A 880 -31.69 -35.34 -40.23
N PRO A 881 -31.03 -34.54 -41.11
CA PRO A 881 -29.57 -34.40 -41.09
C PRO A 881 -29.13 -33.82 -39.73
N PRO A 882 -27.85 -33.97 -39.32
CA PRO A 882 -27.31 -33.49 -38.05
C PRO A 882 -27.22 -31.95 -38.04
N ARG A 883 -28.37 -31.30 -38.07
CA ARG A 883 -28.61 -29.88 -37.87
C ARG A 883 -29.83 -29.83 -36.97
N LEU A 884 -29.62 -30.00 -35.66
CA LEU A 884 -30.52 -29.55 -34.60
C LEU A 884 -29.89 -29.90 -33.23
N LEU A 885 -28.76 -29.27 -32.92
CA LEU A 885 -28.65 -28.70 -31.58
C LEU A 885 -29.47 -27.40 -31.64
N ILE A 886 -30.51 -27.33 -30.81
CA ILE A 886 -31.34 -26.14 -30.65
C ILE A 886 -30.40 -24.92 -30.44
N PRO A 887 -30.65 -23.75 -31.07
CA PRO A 887 -29.76 -22.58 -30.99
C PRO A 887 -29.34 -22.15 -29.58
N GLN A 888 -30.12 -22.50 -28.56
CA GLN A 888 -29.83 -22.21 -27.14
C GLN A 888 -28.66 -22.99 -26.54
N VAL A 889 -28.19 -24.07 -27.17
CA VAL A 889 -27.04 -24.86 -26.68
C VAL A 889 -25.76 -24.56 -27.45
N ARG A 890 -25.83 -23.78 -28.54
CA ARG A 890 -24.71 -23.47 -29.45
C ARG A 890 -23.68 -22.49 -28.84
N HIS A 891 -24.10 -21.66 -27.88
CA HIS A 891 -23.21 -20.73 -27.17
C HIS A 891 -22.42 -21.35 -26.00
N ARG A 892 -22.65 -22.63 -25.67
CA ARG A 892 -22.06 -23.28 -24.47
C ARG A 892 -21.07 -24.41 -24.77
N TYR A 893 -20.81 -24.72 -26.04
CA TYR A 893 -19.78 -25.69 -26.42
C TYR A 893 -18.60 -24.99 -27.08
N LEU A 894 -17.66 -24.58 -26.21
CA LEU A 894 -16.21 -24.54 -26.40
C LEU A 894 -15.75 -24.23 -27.84
N ASP A 895 -15.47 -22.96 -28.05
CA ASP A 895 -14.79 -22.43 -29.22
C ASP A 895 -13.39 -23.06 -29.35
N ILE A 896 -12.93 -23.26 -30.59
CA ILE A 896 -11.56 -23.70 -30.89
C ILE A 896 -10.53 -22.67 -30.39
N GLU A 897 -10.94 -21.40 -30.25
CA GLU A 897 -10.19 -20.35 -29.57
C GLU A 897 -9.80 -20.74 -28.13
N GLU A 898 -10.66 -21.44 -27.39
CA GLU A 898 -10.38 -21.87 -26.01
C GLU A 898 -9.38 -23.04 -25.97
N ARG A 899 -9.37 -23.90 -27.00
CA ARG A 899 -8.35 -24.97 -27.15
C ARG A 899 -6.98 -24.41 -27.51
N ILE A 900 -6.94 -23.39 -28.35
CA ILE A 900 -5.70 -22.67 -28.72
C ILE A 900 -5.22 -21.80 -27.53
N SER A 901 -6.14 -21.21 -26.74
CA SER A 901 -5.84 -20.55 -25.47
C SER A 901 -5.25 -21.55 -24.45
N HIS A 902 -5.76 -22.78 -24.37
CA HIS A 902 -5.19 -23.82 -23.52
C HIS A 902 -3.79 -24.29 -23.97
N VAL A 903 -3.52 -24.33 -25.28
CA VAL A 903 -2.18 -24.64 -25.83
C VAL A 903 -1.17 -23.52 -25.48
N THR A 904 -1.58 -22.26 -25.60
CA THR A 904 -0.74 -21.08 -25.35
C THR A 904 -0.45 -20.80 -23.85
N ASP A 905 -1.35 -21.20 -22.95
CA ASP A 905 -1.11 -21.13 -21.49
C ASP A 905 -0.21 -22.27 -20.97
N SER A 906 -0.03 -23.33 -21.76
CA SER A 906 0.71 -24.53 -21.36
C SER A 906 2.22 -24.45 -21.67
N LYS A 907 2.96 -23.59 -20.97
CA LYS A 907 4.44 -23.64 -20.98
C LYS A 907 5.04 -24.93 -20.39
N ARG A 908 4.26 -25.99 -20.12
CA ARG A 908 4.69 -27.17 -19.33
C ARG A 908 4.10 -28.54 -19.70
N THR A 909 3.43 -28.72 -20.83
CA THR A 909 2.97 -30.06 -21.26
C THR A 909 3.62 -30.47 -22.57
N THR A 910 4.34 -31.60 -22.55
CA THR A 910 4.77 -32.32 -23.75
C THR A 910 3.54 -32.94 -24.41
N ILE A 911 3.03 -32.31 -25.47
CA ILE A 911 2.04 -32.92 -26.37
C ILE A 911 2.80 -33.93 -27.22
N ASP A 912 2.32 -35.17 -27.29
CA ASP A 912 2.88 -36.19 -28.18
C ASP A 912 2.41 -35.91 -29.62
N LEU A 913 3.09 -34.96 -30.27
CA LEU A 913 2.77 -34.48 -31.63
C LEU A 913 3.00 -35.56 -32.71
N TRP A 914 3.62 -36.69 -32.37
CA TRP A 914 4.02 -37.73 -33.33
C TRP A 914 2.86 -38.57 -33.87
N ASN A 915 1.75 -38.70 -33.13
CA ASN A 915 0.61 -39.53 -33.53
C ASN A 915 -0.23 -38.84 -34.62
N GLY A 916 0.19 -38.96 -35.87
CA GLY A 916 -0.53 -38.42 -37.03
C GLY A 916 0.32 -37.63 -38.03
N LEU A 917 1.66 -37.65 -37.91
CA LEU A 917 2.58 -36.96 -38.81
C LEU A 917 3.21 -37.86 -39.90
N GLU A 918 3.26 -39.17 -39.68
CA GLU A 918 3.84 -40.15 -40.60
C GLU A 918 2.85 -41.26 -41.03
N GLY A 919 3.08 -41.78 -42.24
CA GLY A 919 2.31 -42.90 -42.80
C GLY A 919 0.96 -42.49 -43.44
N PRO A 920 0.14 -43.46 -43.87
CA PRO A 920 -1.08 -43.21 -44.65
C PRO A 920 -2.20 -42.47 -43.89
N LYS A 921 -1.99 -42.17 -42.60
CA LYS A 921 -2.91 -41.41 -41.75
C LYS A 921 -2.48 -39.96 -41.54
N ALA A 922 -1.33 -39.55 -42.07
CA ALA A 922 -0.87 -38.17 -42.00
C ALA A 922 -1.81 -37.26 -42.81
N THR A 923 -2.22 -36.15 -42.21
CA THR A 923 -3.10 -35.16 -42.83
C THR A 923 -2.40 -33.83 -42.96
N ARG A 924 -2.89 -32.97 -43.85
CA ARG A 924 -2.35 -31.61 -44.02
C ARG A 924 -2.54 -30.80 -42.75
N GLU A 925 -3.68 -31.00 -42.09
CA GLU A 925 -4.13 -30.30 -40.90
C GLU A 925 -3.25 -30.65 -39.69
N THR A 926 -2.92 -31.92 -39.48
CA THR A 926 -2.01 -32.33 -38.39
C THR A 926 -0.60 -31.78 -38.58
N ARG A 927 -0.14 -31.62 -39.82
CA ARG A 927 1.16 -30.97 -40.12
C ARG A 927 1.11 -29.45 -39.91
N MET A 928 0.02 -28.79 -40.30
CA MET A 928 -0.21 -27.36 -40.03
C MET A 928 -0.26 -27.04 -38.52
N GLU A 929 -0.91 -27.89 -37.72
CA GLU A 929 -0.97 -27.75 -36.26
C GLU A 929 0.42 -27.77 -35.62
N VAL A 930 1.33 -28.61 -36.12
CA VAL A 930 2.72 -28.67 -35.65
C VAL A 930 3.47 -27.40 -36.00
N VAL A 931 3.36 -26.91 -37.24
CA VAL A 931 3.98 -25.65 -37.67
C VAL A 931 3.49 -24.48 -36.79
N ALA A 932 2.18 -24.38 -36.56
CA ALA A 932 1.58 -23.35 -35.71
C ALA A 932 2.03 -23.45 -34.24
N TRP A 933 2.14 -24.67 -33.69
CA TRP A 933 2.63 -24.88 -32.33
C TRP A 933 4.08 -24.40 -32.16
N PHE A 934 4.98 -24.76 -33.08
CA PHE A 934 6.37 -24.30 -33.00
C PHE A 934 6.48 -22.78 -33.16
N ALA A 935 5.77 -22.20 -34.14
CA ALA A 935 5.76 -20.76 -34.38
C ALA A 935 5.34 -19.98 -33.12
N VAL A 936 4.26 -20.41 -32.45
CA VAL A 936 3.73 -19.74 -31.26
C VAL A 936 4.51 -20.06 -29.98
N CYS A 937 4.73 -21.34 -29.68
CA CYS A 937 5.27 -21.77 -28.39
C CYS A 937 6.80 -21.65 -28.29
N GLN A 938 7.52 -22.00 -29.35
CA GLN A 938 8.98 -21.98 -29.34
C GLN A 938 9.53 -20.63 -29.83
N PHE A 939 8.93 -20.04 -30.84
CA PHE A 939 9.42 -18.81 -31.47
C PHE A 939 8.62 -17.55 -31.10
N GLY A 940 7.46 -17.70 -30.43
CA GLY A 940 6.74 -16.58 -29.83
C GLY A 940 5.94 -15.73 -30.81
N CYS A 941 5.50 -16.29 -31.94
CA CYS A 941 4.58 -15.66 -32.89
C CYS A 941 3.15 -15.58 -32.34
N LYS A 942 2.32 -14.68 -32.89
CA LYS A 942 0.88 -14.57 -32.62
C LYS A 942 0.07 -14.94 -33.87
N LEU A 943 -0.95 -15.78 -33.77
CA LEU A 943 -1.86 -16.11 -34.88
C LEU A 943 -2.98 -15.06 -35.01
N GLU A 944 -3.39 -14.69 -36.23
CA GLU A 944 -4.53 -13.79 -36.47
C GLU A 944 -5.83 -14.54 -36.83
N GLY A 945 -6.97 -14.02 -36.34
CA GLY A 945 -8.26 -14.71 -36.23
C GLY A 945 -9.01 -15.05 -37.54
N GLY A 946 -8.45 -14.76 -38.72
CA GLY A 946 -8.99 -15.25 -40.00
C GLY A 946 -8.94 -16.77 -40.12
N PHE A 947 -7.95 -17.38 -39.48
CA PHE A 947 -7.68 -18.82 -39.43
C PHE A 947 -8.89 -19.69 -39.06
N VAL A 948 -9.65 -19.31 -38.03
CA VAL A 948 -10.74 -20.15 -37.48
C VAL A 948 -11.93 -20.22 -38.44
N ARG A 949 -12.12 -19.19 -39.27
CA ARG A 949 -13.25 -19.11 -40.20
C ARG A 949 -13.06 -20.03 -41.41
N ASP A 950 -11.85 -20.09 -41.96
CA ASP A 950 -11.56 -20.90 -43.16
C ASP A 950 -11.22 -22.37 -42.80
N TRP A 951 -10.68 -22.62 -41.60
CA TRP A 951 -10.42 -23.98 -41.09
C TRP A 951 -11.71 -24.77 -40.80
N ILE A 952 -12.76 -24.10 -40.30
CA ILE A 952 -14.08 -24.71 -40.07
C ILE A 952 -14.84 -24.93 -41.40
N VAL A 953 -14.60 -24.11 -42.42
CA VAL A 953 -15.20 -24.27 -43.75
C VAL A 953 -14.48 -25.36 -44.58
N GLY A 954 -13.19 -25.59 -44.32
CA GLY A 954 -12.32 -26.51 -45.05
C GLY A 954 -12.60 -28.01 -44.93
N HIS A 955 -13.44 -28.47 -44.00
CA HIS A 955 -13.85 -29.88 -43.93
C HIS A 955 -14.79 -30.33 -45.07
N TYR A 956 -15.04 -29.47 -46.07
CA TYR A 956 -16.02 -29.70 -47.14
C TYR A 956 -15.50 -29.58 -48.57
N ILE A 957 -14.19 -29.70 -48.82
CA ILE A 957 -13.68 -29.88 -50.19
C ILE A 957 -12.99 -31.25 -50.25
N GLN A 958 -13.64 -32.23 -50.89
CA GLN A 958 -12.99 -33.50 -51.25
C GLN A 958 -11.74 -33.19 -52.10
N ARG A 959 -10.64 -33.90 -51.84
CA ARG A 959 -9.42 -33.80 -52.67
C ARG A 959 -9.82 -33.93 -54.14
N PRO A 960 -9.35 -33.06 -55.05
CA PRO A 960 -9.73 -33.14 -56.45
C PRO A 960 -9.29 -34.50 -57.03
N GLU A 961 -10.23 -35.32 -57.49
CA GLU A 961 -9.92 -36.51 -58.28
C GLU A 961 -9.76 -36.10 -59.76
N GLY A 962 -8.58 -36.29 -60.36
CA GLY A 962 -8.31 -35.95 -61.76
C GLY A 962 -7.07 -35.07 -61.98
N GLN A 963 -7.11 -34.13 -62.93
CA GLN A 963 -5.98 -33.31 -63.45
C GLN A 963 -5.12 -32.56 -62.41
N HIS A 964 -5.49 -32.57 -61.14
CA HIS A 964 -4.76 -31.97 -60.01
C HIS A 964 -4.33 -33.01 -58.96
N ALA A 965 -4.05 -34.25 -59.37
CA ALA A 965 -3.59 -35.31 -58.47
C ALA A 965 -2.17 -35.09 -57.92
N ASP A 966 -1.36 -34.25 -58.59
CA ASP A 966 -0.03 -33.84 -58.13
C ASP A 966 -0.14 -32.53 -57.31
N PRO A 967 0.19 -32.55 -55.99
CA PRO A 967 0.10 -31.39 -55.10
C PRO A 967 0.89 -30.16 -55.56
N SER A 968 1.96 -30.33 -56.33
CA SER A 968 2.78 -29.22 -56.85
C SER A 968 2.02 -28.35 -57.85
N THR A 969 0.98 -28.88 -58.49
CA THR A 969 0.12 -28.13 -59.44
C THR A 969 -0.86 -27.18 -58.74
N TRP A 970 -0.91 -27.19 -57.41
CA TRP A 970 -1.81 -26.34 -56.60
C TRP A 970 -1.20 -24.96 -56.28
N ILE A 971 0.06 -24.75 -56.65
CA ILE A 971 0.81 -23.52 -56.43
C ILE A 971 1.12 -22.87 -57.78
N SER A 972 0.96 -21.56 -57.85
CA SER A 972 1.43 -20.73 -58.97
C SER A 972 2.49 -19.76 -58.47
N ARG A 973 3.54 -19.48 -59.26
CA ARG A 973 4.60 -18.53 -58.88
C ARG A 973 4.48 -17.26 -59.73
N THR A 974 4.40 -16.10 -59.06
CA THR A 974 4.31 -14.79 -59.71
C THR A 974 5.40 -13.86 -59.21
N PRO A 975 6.05 -13.07 -60.10
CA PRO A 975 7.10 -12.15 -59.68
C PRO A 975 6.52 -10.96 -58.90
N ASN A 976 7.11 -10.64 -57.75
CA ASN A 976 6.79 -9.43 -57.01
C ASN A 976 7.50 -8.18 -57.59
N ALA A 977 7.26 -7.01 -57.00
CA ALA A 977 7.81 -5.73 -57.47
C ALA A 977 9.36 -5.66 -57.52
N ALA A 978 10.05 -6.60 -56.88
CA ALA A 978 11.51 -6.73 -56.89
C ALA A 978 12.02 -7.84 -57.85
N GLY A 979 11.13 -8.50 -58.60
CA GLY A 979 11.46 -9.58 -59.55
C GLY A 979 11.60 -10.97 -58.93
N VAL A 980 11.32 -11.13 -57.63
CA VAL A 980 11.40 -12.42 -56.93
C VAL A 980 10.10 -13.20 -57.15
N GLN A 981 10.21 -14.48 -57.52
CA GLN A 981 9.06 -15.36 -57.75
C GLN A 981 8.41 -15.76 -56.42
N VAL A 982 7.23 -15.24 -56.13
CA VAL A 982 6.47 -15.51 -54.90
C VAL A 982 5.45 -16.63 -55.15
N PRO A 983 5.43 -17.68 -54.31
CA PRO A 983 4.41 -18.74 -54.41
C PRO A 983 3.04 -18.23 -53.95
N ILE A 984 1.99 -18.60 -54.69
CA ILE A 984 0.59 -18.30 -54.40
C ILE A 984 -0.20 -19.61 -54.49
N LEU A 985 -0.86 -19.97 -53.38
CA LEU A 985 -1.80 -21.10 -53.34
C LEU A 985 -3.07 -20.78 -54.13
N ASN A 986 -3.53 -21.75 -54.91
CA ASN A 986 -4.80 -21.63 -55.58
C ASN A 986 -5.95 -21.85 -54.59
N ASN A 987 -6.52 -20.75 -54.08
CA ASN A 987 -7.59 -20.75 -53.09
C ASN A 987 -8.86 -21.49 -53.54
N ALA A 988 -9.04 -21.74 -54.85
CA ALA A 988 -10.14 -22.57 -55.36
C ALA A 988 -9.94 -24.08 -55.12
N VAL A 989 -8.70 -24.52 -54.89
CA VAL A 989 -8.32 -25.92 -54.68
C VAL A 989 -8.01 -26.18 -53.19
N THR A 990 -7.36 -25.23 -52.52
CA THR A 990 -6.96 -25.34 -51.11
C THR A 990 -7.09 -24.00 -50.38
N PRO A 991 -8.00 -23.85 -49.41
CA PRO A 991 -8.39 -22.54 -48.88
C PRO A 991 -7.61 -22.04 -47.65
N ALA A 992 -6.41 -22.54 -47.33
CA ALA A 992 -5.80 -22.27 -46.01
C ALA A 992 -4.34 -21.82 -46.06
N ASP A 993 -4.11 -20.63 -45.48
CA ASP A 993 -2.82 -20.01 -45.15
C ASP A 993 -2.76 -19.72 -43.62
N LEU A 994 -1.56 -19.76 -43.03
CA LEU A 994 -1.32 -19.44 -41.61
C LEU A 994 -0.83 -17.99 -41.46
N ASP A 995 -1.65 -17.11 -40.89
CA ASP A 995 -1.25 -15.72 -40.66
C ASP A 995 -0.64 -15.53 -39.26
N CYS A 996 0.64 -15.19 -39.21
CA CYS A 996 1.44 -15.04 -38.00
C CYS A 996 2.10 -13.65 -37.88
N HIS A 997 2.10 -13.10 -36.67
CA HIS A 997 2.79 -11.85 -36.33
C HIS A 997 3.99 -12.10 -35.41
N LEU A 998 5.10 -11.44 -35.71
CA LEU A 998 6.26 -11.43 -34.82
C LEU A 998 6.05 -10.49 -33.64
N SER A 999 6.40 -10.97 -32.44
CA SER A 999 6.36 -10.15 -31.23
C SER A 999 7.34 -8.96 -31.33
N ALA A 1000 6.89 -7.76 -30.94
CA ALA A 1000 7.59 -6.46 -31.04
C ALA A 1000 9.03 -6.36 -30.47
N PHE A 1001 9.53 -7.41 -29.80
CA PHE A 1001 10.81 -7.42 -29.11
C PHE A 1001 11.55 -8.76 -29.23
N LYS A 1002 11.20 -9.62 -30.19
CA LYS A 1002 11.82 -10.93 -30.37
C LYS A 1002 12.40 -11.09 -31.78
N TYR A 1003 13.62 -11.62 -31.84
CA TYR A 1003 14.27 -12.02 -33.08
C TYR A 1003 13.75 -13.40 -33.49
N PHE A 1004 13.23 -13.53 -34.71
CA PHE A 1004 12.81 -14.81 -35.28
C PHE A 1004 13.96 -15.41 -36.10
N ASP A 1005 14.54 -16.46 -35.55
CA ASP A 1005 15.64 -17.18 -36.18
C ASP A 1005 15.07 -18.22 -37.16
N ILE A 1006 14.96 -17.80 -38.43
CA ILE A 1006 14.29 -18.59 -39.47
C ILE A 1006 15.01 -19.91 -39.73
N ASP A 1007 16.34 -19.94 -39.65
CA ASP A 1007 17.14 -21.14 -39.85
C ASP A 1007 16.85 -22.16 -38.75
N LYS A 1008 16.78 -21.73 -37.48
CA LYS A 1008 16.39 -22.62 -36.37
C LYS A 1008 14.95 -23.09 -36.45
N PHE A 1009 14.06 -22.28 -37.02
CA PHE A 1009 12.67 -22.66 -37.25
C PHE A 1009 12.59 -23.76 -38.32
N LEU A 1010 13.31 -23.60 -39.43
CA LEU A 1010 13.41 -24.61 -40.49
C LEU A 1010 14.07 -25.90 -39.99
N ASP A 1011 15.13 -25.83 -39.18
CA ASP A 1011 15.74 -26.99 -38.53
C ASP A 1011 14.76 -27.75 -37.63
N ALA A 1012 13.84 -27.02 -36.97
CA ALA A 1012 12.79 -27.64 -36.15
C ALA A 1012 11.74 -28.34 -37.02
N MET A 1013 11.35 -27.76 -38.16
CA MET A 1013 10.41 -28.36 -39.11
C MET A 1013 11.00 -29.62 -39.79
N HIS A 1014 12.27 -29.58 -40.17
CA HIS A 1014 12.97 -30.69 -40.80
C HIS A 1014 13.03 -31.94 -39.90
N LYS A 1015 13.09 -31.77 -38.57
CA LYS A 1015 13.01 -32.89 -37.60
C LYS A 1015 11.69 -33.66 -37.66
N TYR A 1016 10.63 -33.05 -38.20
CA TYR A 1016 9.31 -33.66 -38.38
C TYR A 1016 8.99 -33.97 -39.85
N GLN A 1017 10.00 -33.96 -40.73
CA GLN A 1017 9.85 -34.21 -42.18
C GLN A 1017 8.82 -33.28 -42.84
N ILE A 1018 8.77 -32.03 -42.39
CA ILE A 1018 8.02 -30.95 -43.01
C ILE A 1018 9.02 -30.13 -43.82
N GLU A 1019 8.87 -30.13 -45.14
CA GLU A 1019 9.72 -29.35 -46.04
C GLU A 1019 9.18 -27.92 -46.11
N CYS A 1020 10.05 -26.92 -46.14
CA CYS A 1020 9.64 -25.52 -46.19
C CYS A 1020 10.55 -24.68 -47.10
N GLU A 1021 9.94 -23.98 -48.06
CA GLU A 1021 10.57 -22.94 -48.86
C GLU A 1021 10.21 -21.57 -48.30
N VAL A 1022 11.20 -20.68 -48.15
CA VAL A 1022 11.01 -19.33 -47.59
C VAL A 1022 11.27 -18.28 -48.66
N THR A 1023 10.27 -17.43 -48.91
CA THR A 1023 10.37 -16.26 -49.78
C THR A 1023 10.20 -14.99 -48.96
N ARG A 1024 11.11 -14.02 -49.09
CA ARG A 1024 11.03 -12.75 -48.35
C ARG A 1024 10.41 -11.64 -49.20
N GLU A 1025 9.45 -10.91 -48.64
CA GLU A 1025 8.78 -9.79 -49.30
C GLU A 1025 8.69 -8.58 -48.36
N GLN A 1026 9.58 -7.59 -48.54
CA GLN A 1026 9.68 -6.30 -47.82
C GLN A 1026 9.50 -6.35 -46.29
N TRP A 1027 8.26 -6.51 -45.80
CA TRP A 1027 7.83 -6.46 -44.39
C TRP A 1027 7.26 -7.79 -43.87
N ARG A 1028 7.26 -8.87 -44.68
CA ARG A 1028 6.84 -10.22 -44.28
C ARG A 1028 7.70 -11.32 -44.91
N TYR A 1029 7.69 -12.50 -44.29
CA TYR A 1029 8.19 -13.75 -44.86
C TYR A 1029 7.00 -14.63 -45.27
N ILE A 1030 7.06 -15.19 -46.46
CA ILE A 1030 6.08 -16.15 -46.98
C ILE A 1030 6.76 -17.52 -46.97
N LEU A 1031 6.25 -18.42 -46.15
CA LEU A 1031 6.79 -19.77 -45.97
C LEU A 1031 5.84 -20.77 -46.60
N LEU A 1032 6.28 -21.48 -47.63
CA LEU A 1032 5.54 -22.55 -48.29
C LEU A 1032 5.99 -23.90 -47.73
N PHE A 1033 5.06 -24.69 -47.20
CA PHE A 1033 5.33 -26.00 -46.62
C PHE A 1033 4.81 -27.11 -47.52
N ASP A 1034 5.59 -28.20 -47.60
CA ASP A 1034 5.16 -29.50 -48.14
C ASP A 1034 4.66 -29.45 -49.61
N GLU A 1035 5.34 -28.70 -50.49
CA GLU A 1035 5.02 -28.53 -51.93
C GLU A 1035 4.77 -29.86 -52.67
N HIS A 1036 5.60 -30.86 -52.39
CA HIS A 1036 5.54 -32.17 -53.05
C HIS A 1036 4.96 -33.29 -52.18
N ALA A 1037 4.49 -32.99 -50.97
CA ALA A 1037 4.01 -34.01 -50.04
C ALA A 1037 2.59 -34.48 -50.39
N LYS A 1038 2.30 -35.78 -50.21
CA LYS A 1038 0.97 -36.37 -50.45
C LYS A 1038 -0.16 -35.80 -49.57
N THR A 1039 0.20 -35.09 -48.50
CA THR A 1039 -0.72 -34.35 -47.63
C THR A 1039 -1.24 -33.08 -48.30
N GLY A 1040 -0.46 -32.47 -49.19
CA GLY A 1040 -0.79 -31.23 -49.90
C GLY A 1040 -0.12 -29.99 -49.28
N PRO A 1041 0.25 -28.97 -50.09
CA PRO A 1041 0.96 -27.78 -49.64
C PRO A 1041 0.12 -26.82 -48.80
N PHE A 1042 0.75 -26.04 -47.94
CA PHE A 1042 0.13 -24.90 -47.23
C PHE A 1042 1.15 -23.78 -47.01
N MET A 1043 0.70 -22.53 -46.86
CA MET A 1043 1.59 -21.39 -46.63
C MET A 1043 1.43 -20.81 -45.22
N MET A 1044 2.46 -20.09 -44.75
CA MET A 1044 2.43 -19.23 -43.58
C MET A 1044 3.00 -17.86 -43.92
N ASP A 1045 2.22 -16.83 -43.67
CA ASP A 1045 2.66 -15.44 -43.74
C ASP A 1045 3.12 -14.98 -42.37
N LEU A 1046 4.39 -14.56 -42.28
CA LEU A 1046 5.01 -14.10 -41.06
C LEU A 1046 5.36 -12.61 -41.15
N ILE A 1047 4.57 -11.78 -40.50
CA ILE A 1047 4.63 -10.32 -40.57
C ILE A 1047 5.61 -9.77 -39.52
N GLU A 1048 6.55 -8.91 -39.95
CA GLU A 1048 7.57 -8.34 -39.06
C GLU A 1048 7.01 -7.25 -38.12
N PRO A 1049 7.54 -7.09 -36.89
CA PRO A 1049 6.84 -6.39 -35.81
C PRO A 1049 6.69 -4.87 -35.98
N HIS A 1050 7.45 -4.27 -36.89
CA HIS A 1050 7.47 -2.81 -37.07
C HIS A 1050 6.18 -2.26 -37.69
N VAL A 1051 5.23 -3.13 -38.06
CA VAL A 1051 3.91 -2.74 -38.61
C VAL A 1051 2.75 -2.97 -37.60
N ALA A 1052 2.94 -3.76 -36.54
CA ALA A 1052 1.86 -4.24 -35.65
C ALA A 1052 1.67 -3.46 -34.32
N LEU A 1053 1.95 -2.15 -34.28
CA LEU A 1053 1.96 -1.36 -33.04
C LEU A 1053 0.62 -0.68 -32.66
N THR A 1054 -0.52 -1.06 -33.23
CA THR A 1054 -1.79 -0.30 -33.05
C THR A 1054 -3.05 -1.09 -32.67
N HIS A 1055 -2.96 -2.28 -32.06
CA HIS A 1055 -4.17 -3.00 -31.62
C HIS A 1055 -4.11 -3.51 -30.17
N ASP A 1056 -4.55 -2.66 -29.24
CA ASP A 1056 -5.18 -3.02 -27.96
C ASP A 1056 -6.39 -2.09 -27.78
N ARG A 1057 -7.60 -2.54 -28.11
CA ARG A 1057 -8.86 -1.88 -27.72
C ARG A 1057 -9.91 -2.87 -27.20
N VAL A 1058 -10.56 -2.38 -26.15
CA VAL A 1058 -11.64 -2.87 -25.27
C VAL A 1058 -12.96 -3.12 -26.01
N ASP A 1059 -13.72 -4.14 -25.58
CA ASP A 1059 -15.19 -4.18 -25.72
C ASP A 1059 -15.86 -4.56 -24.38
N PHE A 1060 -16.85 -3.76 -23.97
CA PHE A 1060 -17.89 -4.05 -22.96
C PHE A 1060 -19.09 -3.11 -23.22
N ASP A 1061 -20.34 -3.60 -23.19
CA ASP A 1061 -21.42 -3.15 -22.27
C ASP A 1061 -22.78 -3.89 -22.48
N VAL A 1062 -23.57 -4.00 -21.41
CA VAL A 1062 -24.94 -4.56 -21.32
C VAL A 1062 -25.90 -3.45 -20.86
N ASN A 1063 -26.75 -2.92 -21.74
CA ASN A 1063 -28.17 -2.54 -21.50
C ASN A 1063 -28.75 -1.66 -22.65
N ASN A 1064 -29.90 -2.10 -23.18
CA ASN A 1064 -30.84 -1.42 -24.09
C ASN A 1064 -30.50 -1.26 -25.60
N LEU A 1065 -31.12 -2.14 -26.41
CA LEU A 1065 -31.93 -1.90 -27.64
C LEU A 1065 -31.86 -0.46 -28.21
N SER A 1066 -31.54 -0.15 -29.48
CA SER A 1066 -31.90 -0.74 -30.80
C SER A 1066 -31.28 0.16 -31.90
N LEU A 1067 -31.11 -0.16 -33.18
CA LEU A 1067 -31.25 -1.33 -34.07
C LEU A 1067 -30.50 -0.95 -35.37
N GLU A 1068 -30.18 -1.97 -36.15
CA GLU A 1068 -29.34 -2.01 -37.35
C GLU A 1068 -29.72 -1.05 -38.48
N LYS A 1069 -28.78 -0.96 -39.45
CA LYS A 1069 -29.00 -0.45 -40.80
C LYS A 1069 -30.09 -1.29 -41.51
N ASP A 1070 -31.34 -0.97 -41.22
CA ASP A 1070 -32.26 -0.35 -42.17
C ASP A 1070 -33.52 0.14 -41.45
N TYR A 1071 -33.95 1.37 -41.79
CA TYR A 1071 -35.00 2.22 -41.22
C TYR A 1071 -34.56 3.31 -40.22
N THR A 1072 -34.57 4.53 -40.76
CA THR A 1072 -34.51 5.81 -40.08
C THR A 1072 -35.89 6.23 -39.56
N LYS A 1073 -35.87 7.21 -38.64
CA LYS A 1073 -36.94 8.16 -38.28
C LYS A 1073 -38.01 7.66 -37.30
N GLU A 1074 -38.21 8.50 -36.28
CA GLU A 1074 -39.37 8.56 -35.36
C GLU A 1074 -39.41 7.56 -34.19
N LEU A 1075 -38.47 7.73 -33.25
CA LEU A 1075 -38.81 7.74 -31.82
C LEU A 1075 -37.78 8.58 -31.05
N GLY A 1076 -37.89 9.89 -31.21
CA GLY A 1076 -37.64 10.77 -30.08
C GLY A 1076 -38.80 10.61 -29.10
N MET A 1077 -38.52 10.08 -27.92
CA MET A 1077 -39.19 10.59 -26.74
C MET A 1077 -38.14 11.38 -25.97
N ARG A 1078 -38.29 12.71 -26.05
CA ARG A 1078 -37.83 13.65 -25.04
C ARG A 1078 -38.17 13.07 -23.66
N VAL A 1079 -37.17 12.90 -22.81
CA VAL A 1079 -37.39 13.14 -21.38
C VAL A 1079 -37.03 14.61 -21.21
N ASP A 1080 -38.08 15.38 -20.97
CA ASP A 1080 -38.02 16.78 -20.62
C ASP A 1080 -37.25 16.93 -19.30
N ILE A 1081 -36.15 17.68 -19.33
CA ILE A 1081 -35.20 17.83 -18.21
C ILE A 1081 -35.74 18.84 -17.19
N GLU A 1082 -36.90 19.46 -17.47
CA GLU A 1082 -37.46 20.53 -16.62
C GLU A 1082 -38.20 20.03 -15.37
N SER A 1083 -38.43 18.73 -15.18
CA SER A 1083 -39.05 18.22 -13.93
C SER A 1083 -38.30 17.05 -13.28
N VAL A 1084 -37.44 17.41 -12.33
CA VAL A 1084 -36.89 16.51 -11.29
C VAL A 1084 -38.04 16.02 -10.37
N PRO A 1085 -38.04 14.79 -9.79
CA PRO A 1085 -37.19 13.60 -10.06
C PRO A 1085 -37.99 12.28 -10.29
N TYR A 1086 -37.47 11.36 -11.11
CA TYR A 1086 -37.83 9.93 -11.05
C TYR A 1086 -36.59 9.02 -11.25
N SER A 1087 -36.27 8.20 -10.26
CA SER A 1087 -35.45 6.99 -10.35
C SER A 1087 -36.35 5.79 -10.05
N ILE A 1088 -36.14 4.66 -10.73
CA ILE A 1088 -36.78 3.39 -10.37
C ILE A 1088 -35.65 2.44 -9.95
N GLU A 1089 -35.73 1.92 -8.73
CA GLU A 1089 -34.76 0.96 -8.20
C GLU A 1089 -34.81 -0.36 -8.99
N LEU A 1090 -33.63 -0.90 -9.32
CA LEU A 1090 -33.45 -2.14 -10.09
C LEU A 1090 -34.16 -3.33 -9.43
N GLU A 1091 -34.20 -3.35 -8.10
CA GLU A 1091 -34.90 -4.38 -7.32
C GLU A 1091 -36.42 -4.32 -7.53
N THR A 1092 -37.00 -3.13 -7.70
CA THR A 1092 -38.43 -2.96 -8.01
C THR A 1092 -38.75 -3.42 -9.44
N ILE A 1093 -37.80 -3.27 -10.38
CA ILE A 1093 -37.91 -3.79 -11.75
C ILE A 1093 -37.84 -5.32 -11.75
N VAL A 1094 -36.89 -5.89 -11.02
CA VAL A 1094 -36.73 -7.35 -10.89
C VAL A 1094 -37.93 -7.98 -10.21
N ASP A 1095 -38.49 -7.35 -9.16
CA ASP A 1095 -39.64 -7.88 -8.43
C ASP A 1095 -40.95 -7.79 -9.25
N ARG A 1096 -41.09 -6.76 -10.09
CA ARG A 1096 -42.19 -6.66 -11.08
C ARG A 1096 -42.05 -7.64 -12.23
N ILE A 1097 -40.83 -7.89 -12.72
CA ILE A 1097 -40.55 -8.94 -13.73
C ILE A 1097 -40.89 -10.33 -13.16
N ARG A 1098 -40.57 -10.60 -11.89
CA ARG A 1098 -40.94 -11.84 -11.20
C ARG A 1098 -42.44 -12.00 -11.04
N ARG A 1099 -43.16 -10.93 -10.68
CA ARG A 1099 -44.64 -10.93 -10.57
C ARG A 1099 -45.36 -10.78 -11.92
N LYS A 1100 -44.61 -10.69 -13.02
CA LYS A 1100 -45.10 -10.43 -14.37
C LYS A 1100 -45.98 -9.17 -14.47
N GLU A 1101 -45.66 -8.14 -13.71
CA GLU A 1101 -46.36 -6.86 -13.74
C GLU A 1101 -45.62 -5.86 -14.64
N LEU A 1102 -46.31 -5.22 -15.58
CA LEU A 1102 -45.74 -4.18 -16.44
C LEU A 1102 -46.50 -2.86 -16.25
N LYS A 1103 -45.83 -1.71 -16.34
CA LYS A 1103 -46.44 -0.39 -16.16
C LYS A 1103 -46.20 0.43 -17.41
N ILE A 1104 -47.27 0.95 -18.01
CA ILE A 1104 -47.19 1.69 -19.27
C ILE A 1104 -46.96 3.17 -18.91
N LEU A 1105 -45.80 3.69 -19.28
CA LEU A 1105 -45.38 5.06 -18.96
C LEU A 1105 -45.58 6.05 -20.13
N ARG A 1106 -46.10 5.57 -21.27
CA ARG A 1106 -46.39 6.37 -22.46
C ARG A 1106 -47.69 5.92 -23.15
N PRO A 1107 -48.44 6.79 -23.85
CA PRO A 1107 -49.68 6.42 -24.53
C PRO A 1107 -49.44 5.30 -25.55
N SER A 1108 -50.36 4.33 -25.66
CA SER A 1108 -50.14 3.14 -26.50
C SER A 1108 -50.48 3.38 -27.97
N ASP A 1109 -49.54 3.05 -28.83
CA ASP A 1109 -49.65 2.95 -30.29
C ASP A 1109 -49.82 1.49 -30.74
N ASP A 1110 -50.35 1.26 -31.94
CA ASP A 1110 -50.76 -0.07 -32.46
C ASP A 1110 -49.68 -1.17 -32.34
N LEU A 1111 -48.41 -0.79 -32.45
CA LEU A 1111 -47.29 -1.73 -32.34
C LEU A 1111 -47.01 -2.10 -30.87
N LEU A 1112 -47.12 -1.13 -29.96
CA LEU A 1112 -47.04 -1.36 -28.52
C LEU A 1112 -48.28 -2.11 -28.03
N GLU A 1113 -49.46 -1.84 -28.59
CA GLU A 1113 -50.70 -2.53 -28.26
C GLU A 1113 -50.68 -4.00 -28.72
N LYS A 1114 -50.11 -4.30 -29.91
CA LYS A 1114 -49.86 -5.69 -30.37
C LYS A 1114 -48.83 -6.41 -29.50
N ARG A 1115 -47.78 -5.72 -29.03
CA ARG A 1115 -46.77 -6.28 -28.13
C ARG A 1115 -47.31 -6.47 -26.71
N LEU A 1116 -48.14 -5.55 -26.23
CA LEU A 1116 -48.87 -5.65 -24.97
C LEU A 1116 -49.86 -6.82 -25.03
N LYS A 1117 -50.62 -6.96 -26.12
CA LYS A 1117 -51.47 -8.15 -26.37
C LYS A 1117 -50.63 -9.44 -26.37
N LYS A 1118 -49.40 -9.44 -26.89
CA LYS A 1118 -48.50 -10.61 -26.83
C LYS A 1118 -47.94 -10.88 -25.42
N MET A 1119 -47.59 -9.82 -24.68
CA MET A 1119 -47.10 -9.91 -23.29
C MET A 1119 -48.20 -10.35 -22.31
N VAL A 1120 -49.41 -9.83 -22.49
CA VAL A 1120 -50.60 -10.10 -21.66
C VAL A 1120 -51.24 -11.43 -22.05
N ASN A 1121 -51.47 -11.69 -23.34
CA ASN A 1121 -52.23 -12.89 -23.77
C ASN A 1121 -51.37 -14.14 -23.97
N VAL A 1122 -50.10 -13.99 -24.36
CA VAL A 1122 -49.20 -15.14 -24.64
C VAL A 1122 -48.23 -15.40 -23.49
N ARG A 1123 -47.82 -14.37 -22.74
CA ARG A 1123 -46.87 -14.51 -21.61
C ARG A 1123 -47.48 -14.29 -20.23
N HIS A 1124 -48.76 -13.88 -20.17
CA HIS A 1124 -49.57 -13.69 -18.96
C HIS A 1124 -49.05 -12.61 -18.00
N TRP A 1125 -48.64 -11.46 -18.53
CA TRP A 1125 -48.25 -10.30 -17.72
C TRP A 1125 -49.42 -9.33 -17.48
N SER A 1126 -49.51 -8.69 -16.32
CA SER A 1126 -50.60 -7.76 -15.95
C SER A 1126 -50.16 -6.29 -15.95
N VAL A 1127 -50.99 -5.37 -16.46
CA VAL A 1127 -50.67 -3.94 -16.55
C VAL A 1127 -51.14 -3.18 -15.30
N LYS A 1128 -50.29 -2.36 -14.64
CA LYS A 1128 -50.66 -1.53 -13.46
C LYS A 1128 -50.58 -0.02 -13.72
N ASP A 1129 -51.52 0.74 -13.16
CA ASP A 1129 -51.72 2.19 -13.39
C ASP A 1129 -50.80 3.12 -12.56
N PRO A 1130 -50.61 4.40 -12.94
CA PRO A 1130 -49.60 5.29 -12.38
C PRO A 1130 -50.13 6.26 -11.34
N SER A 1131 -50.00 5.93 -10.05
CA SER A 1131 -50.09 6.96 -9.02
C SER A 1131 -49.19 6.71 -7.79
N VAL A 1132 -48.42 7.78 -7.47
CA VAL A 1132 -47.87 8.20 -6.16
C VAL A 1132 -46.51 7.63 -5.64
N TYR A 1133 -45.54 8.57 -5.55
CA TYR A 1133 -44.43 8.79 -4.56
C TYR A 1133 -43.16 7.91 -4.54
N VAL A 1134 -41.98 8.33 -4.01
CA VAL A 1134 -41.18 9.58 -3.80
C VAL A 1134 -39.78 9.07 -3.40
N ILE A 1135 -38.69 9.74 -3.84
CA ILE A 1135 -37.29 9.31 -3.68
C ILE A 1135 -36.50 10.22 -2.70
N PRO A 1136 -35.57 9.69 -1.89
CA PRO A 1136 -34.54 10.48 -1.19
C PRO A 1136 -33.26 10.71 -2.04
N LYS A 1137 -32.62 11.89 -1.87
CA LYS A 1137 -31.52 12.45 -2.71
C LYS A 1137 -30.14 11.72 -2.59
N PRO A 1138 -29.32 11.69 -3.67
CA PRO A 1138 -27.89 11.34 -3.63
C PRO A 1138 -26.95 12.57 -3.53
N PRO A 1139 -25.64 12.39 -3.20
CA PRO A 1139 -24.73 13.46 -2.78
C PRO A 1139 -23.91 14.14 -3.90
N ASN A 1140 -23.50 15.40 -3.63
CA ASN A 1140 -22.82 16.36 -4.52
C ASN A 1140 -21.31 16.10 -4.75
N LYS A 1141 -20.81 16.21 -6.01
CA LYS A 1141 -19.78 17.16 -6.51
C LYS A 1141 -19.05 16.69 -7.80
N TYR A 1142 -19.36 17.32 -8.93
CA TYR A 1142 -18.44 17.57 -10.07
C TYR A 1142 -18.43 19.09 -10.33
N LEU A 1143 -17.27 19.71 -10.54
CA LEU A 1143 -17.11 21.17 -10.69
C LEU A 1143 -17.12 21.58 -12.17
N VAL A 1144 -18.11 22.37 -12.57
CA VAL A 1144 -18.30 22.94 -13.92
C VAL A 1144 -17.91 24.42 -13.88
N ALA A 1145 -17.21 24.95 -14.91
CA ALA A 1145 -16.78 26.36 -14.96
C ALA A 1145 -17.28 27.06 -16.23
N LEU A 1146 -17.77 28.30 -16.12
CA LEU A 1146 -18.18 29.14 -17.24
C LEU A 1146 -17.01 30.03 -17.70
N ALA A 1147 -16.75 30.10 -19.01
CA ALA A 1147 -15.69 30.90 -19.60
C ALA A 1147 -16.20 31.80 -20.74
N PRO A 1148 -15.86 33.09 -20.81
CA PRO A 1148 -16.34 33.98 -21.86
C PRO A 1148 -15.81 33.59 -23.25
N ILE A 1149 -16.67 33.64 -24.27
CA ILE A 1149 -16.29 33.40 -25.67
C ILE A 1149 -15.67 34.69 -26.22
N PRO A 1150 -14.41 34.68 -26.70
CA PRO A 1150 -13.77 35.88 -27.21
C PRO A 1150 -14.49 36.43 -28.45
N PRO A 1151 -14.73 37.76 -28.56
CA PRO A 1151 -15.41 38.37 -29.71
C PRO A 1151 -14.71 38.16 -31.05
N SER A 1152 -13.41 37.90 -31.01
CA SER A 1152 -12.58 37.62 -32.18
C SER A 1152 -12.72 36.18 -32.69
N SER A 1153 -13.29 35.26 -31.90
CA SER A 1153 -13.43 33.86 -32.30
C SER A 1153 -14.49 33.67 -33.37
N ASP A 1154 -14.26 32.71 -34.27
CA ASP A 1154 -15.17 32.46 -35.38
C ASP A 1154 -16.54 31.97 -34.89
N LEU A 1155 -16.57 31.20 -33.78
CA LEU A 1155 -17.81 30.81 -33.12
C LEU A 1155 -18.61 32.02 -32.61
N TYR A 1156 -17.97 33.02 -31.99
CA TYR A 1156 -18.64 34.25 -31.56
C TYR A 1156 -19.18 35.02 -32.76
N LYS A 1157 -18.38 35.18 -33.82
CA LYS A 1157 -18.80 35.90 -35.04
C LYS A 1157 -19.96 35.19 -35.74
N ASP A 1158 -19.93 33.87 -35.84
CA ASP A 1158 -21.00 33.09 -36.50
C ASP A 1158 -22.29 33.11 -35.67
N LEU A 1159 -22.19 33.03 -34.33
CA LEU A 1159 -23.33 33.20 -33.43
C LEU A 1159 -23.91 34.63 -33.51
N VAL A 1160 -23.08 35.67 -33.49
CA VAL A 1160 -23.53 37.06 -33.68
C VAL A 1160 -24.22 37.22 -35.03
N LYS A 1161 -23.66 36.66 -36.11
CA LYS A 1161 -24.22 36.76 -37.46
C LYS A 1161 -25.57 36.04 -37.59
N ARG A 1162 -25.73 34.88 -36.93
CA ARG A 1162 -27.02 34.15 -36.89
C ARG A 1162 -28.05 34.85 -36.01
N LEU A 1163 -27.63 35.49 -34.93
CA LEU A 1163 -28.50 36.22 -34.02
C LEU A 1163 -28.88 37.61 -34.55
N GLN A 1164 -28.05 38.24 -35.40
CA GLN A 1164 -28.35 39.48 -36.11
C GLN A 1164 -29.50 39.35 -37.12
N VAL A 1165 -29.90 38.12 -37.48
CA VAL A 1165 -31.08 37.86 -38.33
C VAL A 1165 -32.37 38.11 -37.55
N ILE A 1166 -32.31 38.12 -36.21
CA ILE A 1166 -33.47 38.37 -35.35
C ILE A 1166 -33.51 39.88 -35.06
N PRO A 1167 -34.55 40.62 -35.55
CA PRO A 1167 -34.63 42.05 -35.37
C PRO A 1167 -34.81 42.43 -33.89
N ASN A 1168 -34.19 43.53 -33.46
CA ASN A 1168 -34.23 44.10 -32.11
C ASN A 1168 -33.57 43.26 -31.00
N ILE A 1169 -32.66 42.35 -31.33
CA ILE A 1169 -31.87 41.59 -30.35
C ILE A 1169 -30.51 42.27 -30.10
N GLN A 1170 -30.23 42.64 -28.85
CA GLN A 1170 -28.91 43.12 -28.42
C GLN A 1170 -28.21 42.05 -27.56
N ILE A 1171 -27.08 41.54 -28.05
CA ILE A 1171 -26.30 40.51 -27.35
C ILE A 1171 -25.46 41.19 -26.26
N ILE A 1172 -25.69 40.82 -24.99
CA ILE A 1172 -24.98 41.39 -23.84
C ILE A 1172 -23.68 40.63 -23.55
N LYS A 1173 -23.72 39.29 -23.58
CA LYS A 1173 -22.57 38.44 -23.23
C LYS A 1173 -22.67 37.06 -23.86
N MET A 1174 -21.56 36.47 -24.29
CA MET A 1174 -21.50 35.06 -24.71
C MET A 1174 -20.44 34.33 -23.90
N GLU A 1175 -20.81 33.23 -23.24
CA GLU A 1175 -19.92 32.40 -22.42
C GLU A 1175 -20.13 30.92 -22.76
N ILE A 1176 -19.18 30.06 -22.42
CA ILE A 1176 -19.20 28.64 -22.72
C ILE A 1176 -18.86 27.84 -21.46
N ILE A 1177 -19.65 26.81 -21.17
CA ILE A 1177 -19.40 25.87 -20.08
C ILE A 1177 -18.21 25.00 -20.44
N ARG A 1178 -17.21 24.91 -19.58
CA ARG A 1178 -16.07 24.01 -19.74
C ARG A 1178 -16.00 23.02 -18.59
N ASN A 1179 -15.63 21.79 -18.93
CA ASN A 1179 -15.19 20.78 -17.98
C ASN A 1179 -13.65 20.62 -18.09
N PRO A 1180 -12.87 21.28 -17.22
CA PRO A 1180 -11.41 21.35 -17.35
C PRO A 1180 -10.75 19.97 -17.38
N GLY A 1181 -11.25 19.01 -16.61
CA GLY A 1181 -10.69 17.67 -16.54
C GLY A 1181 -10.86 16.86 -17.84
N THR A 1182 -11.88 17.18 -18.64
CA THR A 1182 -12.13 16.50 -19.92
C THR A 1182 -11.39 17.21 -21.07
N GLU A 1183 -11.29 18.54 -21.01
CA GLU A 1183 -10.47 19.33 -21.94
C GLU A 1183 -8.98 19.00 -21.82
N ASP A 1184 -8.45 18.86 -20.60
CA ASP A 1184 -7.04 18.51 -20.36
C ASP A 1184 -6.70 17.12 -20.94
N LEU A 1185 -7.65 16.19 -20.88
CA LEU A 1185 -7.51 14.85 -21.44
C LEU A 1185 -7.46 14.89 -22.99
N TYR A 1186 -8.35 15.65 -23.61
CA TYR A 1186 -8.41 15.83 -25.06
C TYR A 1186 -7.18 16.59 -25.60
N PHE A 1187 -6.77 17.69 -24.96
CA PHE A 1187 -5.55 18.41 -25.33
C PHE A 1187 -4.29 17.58 -25.07
N GLY A 1188 -4.28 16.76 -24.01
CA GLY A 1188 -3.24 15.78 -23.73
C GLY A 1188 -3.08 14.79 -24.88
N MET A 1189 -4.18 14.17 -25.34
CA MET A 1189 -4.19 13.28 -26.51
C MET A 1189 -3.72 13.98 -27.79
N LYS A 1190 -4.23 15.17 -28.09
CA LYS A 1190 -3.86 15.94 -29.28
C LYS A 1190 -2.37 16.28 -29.32
N LYS A 1191 -1.79 16.67 -28.18
CA LYS A 1191 -0.35 16.97 -28.06
C LYS A 1191 0.51 15.73 -28.25
N LEU A 1192 0.02 14.57 -27.81
CA LEU A 1192 0.68 13.27 -27.95
C LEU A 1192 0.72 12.84 -29.42
N ILE A 1193 -0.41 12.97 -30.13
CA ILE A 1193 -0.54 12.71 -31.58
C ILE A 1193 0.36 13.68 -32.38
N GLN A 1194 0.36 14.98 -32.07
CA GLN A 1194 1.25 15.95 -32.71
C GLN A 1194 2.73 15.63 -32.53
N LYS A 1195 3.11 15.12 -31.34
CA LYS A 1195 4.50 14.83 -31.01
C LYS A 1195 5.01 13.59 -31.75
N GLN A 1196 4.15 12.60 -31.97
CA GLN A 1196 4.49 11.45 -32.82
C GLN A 1196 4.60 11.84 -34.30
N LEU A 1197 3.74 12.73 -34.80
CA LEU A 1197 3.76 13.15 -36.21
C LEU A 1197 4.89 14.14 -36.59
N LYS A 1198 5.52 14.83 -35.63
CA LYS A 1198 6.55 15.88 -35.90
C LYS A 1198 8.00 15.37 -35.97
N GLY A 1199 8.29 14.14 -35.54
CA GLY A 1199 9.67 13.64 -35.46
C GLY A 1199 9.88 12.22 -35.98
N GLY A 1200 8.86 11.61 -36.57
CA GLY A 1200 8.83 10.21 -36.94
C GLY A 1200 9.09 9.96 -38.42
N ASN A 1201 9.78 8.86 -38.67
CA ASN A 1201 10.15 8.22 -39.93
C ASN A 1201 9.14 8.44 -41.09
N VAL A 1202 9.62 8.53 -42.35
CA VAL A 1202 8.76 8.72 -43.54
C VAL A 1202 7.69 7.62 -43.66
N ASN A 1203 7.98 6.42 -43.17
CA ASN A 1203 7.05 5.28 -43.12
C ASN A 1203 5.94 5.43 -42.05
N GLU A 1204 6.12 6.26 -41.02
CA GLU A 1204 5.07 6.51 -40.01
C GLU A 1204 3.99 7.48 -40.54
N LYS A 1205 4.24 8.17 -41.65
CA LYS A 1205 3.18 8.89 -42.38
C LYS A 1205 2.17 7.94 -43.03
N GLU A 1206 2.48 6.65 -43.16
CA GLU A 1206 1.61 5.66 -43.83
C GLU A 1206 0.83 4.75 -42.86
N LEU A 1207 1.03 4.90 -41.55
CA LEU A 1207 0.34 4.11 -40.51
C LEU A 1207 -1.15 4.44 -40.31
N PHE A 1208 -1.68 5.48 -40.96
CA PHE A 1208 -3.12 5.77 -40.99
C PHE A 1208 -3.71 5.30 -42.32
N HIS A 1209 -4.00 4.00 -42.39
CA HIS A 1209 -4.58 3.36 -43.57
C HIS A 1209 -5.74 4.18 -44.15
N GLY A 1210 -5.57 4.65 -45.39
CA GLY A 1210 -6.61 5.32 -46.19
C GLY A 1210 -6.57 6.86 -46.24
N THR A 1211 -5.66 7.54 -45.53
CA THR A 1211 -5.64 9.02 -45.51
C THR A 1211 -4.50 9.62 -46.34
N THR A 1212 -4.82 10.45 -47.35
CA THR A 1212 -3.79 11.16 -48.14
C THR A 1212 -3.10 12.24 -47.30
N GLY A 1213 -1.86 12.63 -47.67
CA GLY A 1213 -1.00 13.53 -46.88
C GLY A 1213 -1.65 14.81 -46.32
N LYS A 1214 -2.69 15.36 -46.97
CA LYS A 1214 -3.42 16.55 -46.51
C LYS A 1214 -4.30 16.36 -45.25
N GLY A 1215 -4.64 15.14 -44.82
CA GLY A 1215 -5.48 14.92 -43.60
C GLY A 1215 -4.74 14.30 -42.46
N ILE A 1216 -3.52 13.84 -42.70
CA ILE A 1216 -2.52 13.71 -41.66
C ILE A 1216 -2.24 15.11 -41.07
N ASP A 1217 -2.20 16.15 -41.89
CA ASP A 1217 -2.14 17.54 -41.42
C ASP A 1217 -3.39 17.94 -40.61
N GLY A 1218 -4.59 17.48 -41.00
CA GLY A 1218 -5.84 17.69 -40.25
C GLY A 1218 -5.87 16.98 -38.88
N ILE A 1219 -5.47 15.70 -38.83
CA ILE A 1219 -5.31 14.93 -37.59
C ILE A 1219 -4.27 15.58 -36.69
N ARG A 1220 -3.15 16.03 -37.27
CA ARG A 1220 -2.10 16.74 -36.53
C ARG A 1220 -2.61 18.05 -35.93
N ASP A 1221 -3.36 18.83 -36.69
CA ASP A 1221 -3.71 20.19 -36.29
C ASP A 1221 -5.02 20.25 -35.47
N TYR A 1222 -5.89 19.23 -35.55
CA TYR A 1222 -7.21 19.17 -34.89
C TYR A 1222 -7.47 17.90 -34.04
N GLY A 1223 -6.70 16.83 -34.21
CA GLY A 1223 -6.83 15.58 -33.44
C GLY A 1223 -7.70 14.49 -34.10
N TYR A 1224 -8.22 14.72 -35.31
CA TYR A 1224 -9.04 13.78 -36.11
C TYR A 1224 -9.00 14.17 -37.61
N ASP A 1225 -9.32 13.26 -38.54
CA ASP A 1225 -9.38 13.56 -39.99
C ASP A 1225 -10.80 14.02 -40.36
N ASN A 1226 -10.92 15.28 -40.79
CA ASN A 1226 -12.18 15.93 -41.16
C ASN A 1226 -12.61 15.67 -42.62
N ARG A 1227 -11.85 14.87 -43.39
CA ARG A 1227 -12.11 14.67 -44.83
C ARG A 1227 -12.95 13.44 -45.17
N TYR A 1228 -13.17 12.50 -44.24
CA TYR A 1228 -14.16 11.42 -44.45
C TYR A 1228 -15.60 11.93 -44.57
N TYR A 1229 -15.80 13.23 -44.34
CA TYR A 1229 -17.04 13.99 -44.56
C TYR A 1229 -16.90 14.97 -45.75
N GLY A 1230 -16.29 14.50 -46.84
CA GLY A 1230 -16.03 15.29 -48.04
C GLY A 1230 -17.30 15.68 -48.81
N ALA A 1231 -17.49 17.00 -48.90
CA ALA A 1231 -18.08 17.79 -49.98
C ALA A 1231 -19.59 17.75 -50.28
N ASN A 1232 -20.35 16.69 -49.98
CA ASN A 1232 -21.79 16.66 -50.35
C ASN A 1232 -22.79 16.59 -49.19
N THR A 1233 -22.34 16.60 -47.94
CA THR A 1233 -23.23 16.80 -46.79
C THR A 1233 -23.06 18.22 -46.29
N ALA A 1234 -23.97 19.09 -46.73
CA ALA A 1234 -24.02 20.46 -46.27
C ALA A 1234 -24.13 20.49 -44.73
N LYS A 1235 -23.15 21.17 -44.12
CA LYS A 1235 -23.14 21.67 -42.72
C LYS A 1235 -23.19 20.59 -41.63
N GLY A 1236 -22.01 20.15 -41.21
CA GLY A 1236 -21.85 19.42 -39.95
C GLY A 1236 -20.41 19.02 -39.72
N ASP A 1237 -19.55 19.99 -39.42
CA ASP A 1237 -18.19 19.72 -39.00
C ASP A 1237 -18.26 19.02 -37.62
N TRP A 1238 -18.12 17.69 -37.59
CA TRP A 1238 -18.08 16.90 -36.36
C TRP A 1238 -16.97 17.38 -35.41
N GLY A 1239 -15.98 18.09 -35.93
CA GLY A 1239 -14.99 18.82 -35.15
C GLY A 1239 -15.54 19.91 -34.25
N GLU A 1240 -16.51 20.66 -34.78
CA GLU A 1240 -17.27 21.66 -34.05
C GLU A 1240 -18.26 20.97 -33.10
N TYR A 1241 -18.82 19.81 -33.49
CA TYR A 1241 -19.69 19.01 -32.63
C TYR A 1241 -18.96 18.40 -31.42
N ILE A 1242 -17.72 17.91 -31.55
CA ILE A 1242 -16.94 17.39 -30.41
C ILE A 1242 -16.44 18.53 -29.52
N ARG A 1243 -16.10 19.70 -30.09
CA ARG A 1243 -15.87 20.92 -29.28
C ARG A 1243 -17.13 21.37 -28.53
N CYS A 1244 -18.29 21.36 -29.17
CA CYS A 1244 -19.59 21.75 -28.57
C CYS A 1244 -20.14 20.70 -27.59
N CYS A 1245 -19.91 19.40 -27.81
CA CYS A 1245 -20.34 18.34 -26.88
C CYS A 1245 -19.51 18.33 -25.58
N LEU A 1246 -18.31 18.91 -25.61
CA LEU A 1246 -17.51 19.14 -24.42
C LEU A 1246 -17.76 20.51 -23.77
N SER A 1247 -18.60 21.36 -24.38
CA SER A 1247 -18.85 22.71 -23.90
C SER A 1247 -20.16 23.34 -24.41
N GLU A 1248 -21.15 23.55 -23.52
CA GLU A 1248 -22.40 24.25 -23.87
C GLU A 1248 -22.19 25.77 -23.90
N ALA A 1249 -22.50 26.43 -25.02
CA ALA A 1249 -22.40 27.89 -25.15
C ALA A 1249 -23.70 28.59 -24.70
N PHE A 1250 -23.58 29.48 -23.72
CA PHE A 1250 -24.64 30.36 -23.24
C PHE A 1250 -24.49 31.75 -23.86
N VAL A 1251 -25.56 32.23 -24.48
CA VAL A 1251 -25.65 33.61 -24.97
C VAL A 1251 -26.67 34.35 -24.12
N VAL A 1252 -26.21 35.36 -23.38
CA VAL A 1252 -27.08 36.27 -22.63
C VAL A 1252 -27.47 37.40 -23.56
N ILE A 1253 -28.74 37.42 -23.93
CA ILE A 1253 -29.35 38.42 -24.82
C ILE A 1253 -30.18 39.36 -23.96
N GLY A 1254 -29.97 40.67 -24.12
CA GLY A 1254 -30.83 41.69 -23.54
C GLY A 1254 -31.94 42.04 -24.51
N GLN A 1255 -33.18 42.08 -24.03
CA GLN A 1255 -34.24 42.82 -24.73
C GLN A 1255 -34.04 44.31 -24.49
N THR A 1256 -34.11 45.10 -25.55
CA THR A 1256 -34.72 46.43 -25.49
C THR A 1256 -36.21 46.30 -25.74
#